data_AF-A0A1G3RS77-F1
#
_entry.id   AF-A0A1G3RS77-F1
#
_cell.length_a   1.000
_cell.length_b   1.000
_cell.length_c   1.000
_cell.angle_alpha   90.00
_cell.angle_beta   90.00
_cell.angle_gamma   90.00
#
_symmetry.space_group_name_H-M   'P 1'
#
loop_
_entity.id
_entity.type
_entity.pdbx_description
1 polymer ?
#
loop_
_entity_poly.entity_id
_entity_poly.type
_entity_poly.pdbx_seq_one_letter_code
_entity_poly.pdbx_strand_id
1 'polypeptide(L)'
;MPTFPKFYNTVVPSSVSRSLDAGEASWDTLLAQSGRPILDADLNLTQDVGGYNRVLLASRSLPSGFFRGQGIGSSFSDYSFYGAPAPADANKFELGKLLAIVAGMPVAVEYTGTTTPGANVITLPAAQASSGIAPDIKTTDFVFLEVWRAQVAPSPRARGTIEIVDPQVIAPGDTTTIDATAVAGPAVTFVADGGGATGFAIGASANATATNLVAAINNPANGLYPTYVAARSLLSNTVIVTATFVGVAGNGILLAESTGGINIVVSAATLLNGADRTNKPNQNAIYRHGNVGSPSGVNLTDDLVDPVLNVETTQRVQIQYRLRVYSDLALGVNPKSQPDAFSNVNILAQGAQGAPVATYPFVPADAATVVANSDATAYGFEDAGLYLAGDGSSAASTALGSVDGFVYAIPVCFVFRRNDATATGGFSPAANANGGINFTHVGFANTHIDVAGPVAIAAGKSDRPDGLFHDLIDAVDVLDLRRHVTPPGYDFASELKFQSQSLMDQTNLTWQVDASDVGLIGNGSGGQSTTPMYCNEVGRAGAPGFAGDFIREFDHVARRFASQSVVEQIVFEVLPTGAHPTGITVTKAGASVLSWCEGDVIDIDFSLLEASSLQDWTIPVGGAPKVSAAWPVGTRVTDVLTVFHDDGHDTVMVDQATQLALVTGVGTDIISLTLDSNPSVINDGGIGVDHPMVDDPALDGGSTRRLFIELEVTYPTGAGLLHTPDTTLTPSASSGYLPYDGGSVVEQDSTQRPPEMDVTWVPNPKFRSDKREVLLEQKSTIFLDSIVTRNTTKVYTPRRIQTATGLLANGAPPVTPAIGSASRELTLAAAVAGQVLIAVTYVPQDPIPNAGAGLGYQLDVYYTAVAPQTCGIQLGGPVVLPTEITLEPVAVLDNVWTGQVGKGSTDDSFPYGSPMEQVPTVDIGAGFPKEWYFSATADVAITDFNAQTGLLTLHSLVQMDGSNTITLGNTAPLGRGPLTDGEFRAYYDYANYLGYKPTAMAQPLSGAVRHKVFTTMLVRSTTSNLLFRKGELLLVVISRFADLDANNNIAFTDLPAIRTAASIYRTKNLLLTTGN
;
A
#
# COMPACT_ATOMS: atom_id res chain seq x y z
N MET A 1 -17.46 11.27 22.45
CA MET A 1 -18.70 10.74 23.04
C MET A 1 -19.78 11.81 22.93
N PRO A 2 -21.06 11.47 22.67
CA PRO A 2 -22.14 12.45 22.79
C PRO A 2 -22.29 12.85 24.26
N THR A 3 -22.37 14.14 24.55
CA THR A 3 -22.77 14.64 25.87
C THR A 3 -24.20 14.23 26.14
N PHE A 4 -24.43 13.32 27.09
CA PHE A 4 -25.79 13.02 27.54
C PHE A 4 -26.42 14.29 28.14
N PRO A 5 -27.71 14.57 27.85
CA PRO A 5 -28.38 15.68 28.47
C PRO A 5 -28.44 15.45 29.98
N LYS A 6 -27.66 16.25 30.72
CA LYS A 6 -27.70 16.27 32.17
C LYS A 6 -29.11 16.70 32.57
N PHE A 7 -29.78 15.94 33.43
CA PHE A 7 -31.13 16.26 33.94
C PHE A 7 -31.18 17.56 34.77
N TYR A 8 -30.03 18.24 34.96
CA TYR A 8 -29.92 19.48 35.70
C TYR A 8 -29.47 20.61 34.77
N ASN A 9 -30.42 21.47 34.41
CA ASN A 9 -30.19 22.75 33.74
C ASN A 9 -29.55 23.74 34.73
N THR A 10 -28.51 24.47 34.32
CA THR A 10 -27.84 25.55 35.05
C THR A 10 -28.75 26.72 35.47
N VAL A 11 -30.03 26.68 35.12
CA VAL A 11 -31.05 27.68 35.47
C VAL A 11 -31.83 27.34 36.75
N VAL A 12 -31.69 26.14 37.31
CA VAL A 12 -32.34 25.74 38.59
C VAL A 12 -31.28 25.51 39.66
N PRO A 13 -31.42 26.04 40.90
CA PRO A 13 -30.46 25.77 41.98
C PRO A 13 -30.42 24.26 42.23
N SER A 14 -29.32 23.60 41.85
CA SER A 14 -29.16 22.17 42.09
C SER A 14 -28.69 21.97 43.54
N SER A 15 -29.27 20.99 44.22
CA SER A 15 -28.87 20.56 45.56
C SER A 15 -27.64 19.64 45.54
N VAL A 16 -26.86 19.66 44.45
CA VAL A 16 -25.76 18.72 44.21
C VAL A 16 -24.42 19.39 44.52
N SER A 17 -23.53 18.73 45.26
CA SER A 17 -22.25 19.30 45.69
C SER A 17 -21.32 19.69 44.53
N ARG A 18 -21.25 18.87 43.47
CA ARG A 18 -20.52 19.15 42.21
C ARG A 18 -20.99 18.24 41.06
N SER A 19 -20.63 18.58 39.81
CA SER A 19 -20.85 17.74 38.63
C SER A 19 -19.53 17.20 38.11
N LEU A 20 -19.42 15.88 37.96
CA LEU A 20 -18.30 15.18 37.36
C LEU A 20 -18.68 14.74 35.94
N ASP A 21 -17.72 14.74 35.02
CA ASP A 21 -17.95 14.25 33.65
C ASP A 21 -17.37 12.84 33.49
N ALA A 22 -18.21 11.90 33.05
CA ALA A 22 -17.79 10.54 32.74
C ALA A 22 -17.15 10.43 31.35
N GLY A 23 -17.53 11.31 30.42
CA GLY A 23 -17.31 11.11 28.99
C GLY A 23 -15.84 11.24 28.57
N GLU A 24 -15.18 12.33 28.97
CA GLU A 24 -13.77 12.53 28.55
C GLU A 24 -12.78 11.69 29.35
N ALA A 25 -13.16 11.23 30.55
CA ALA A 25 -12.28 10.46 31.41
C ALA A 25 -12.36 8.93 31.20
N SER A 26 -13.33 8.41 30.44
CA SER A 26 -13.50 6.96 30.19
C SER A 26 -13.56 6.12 31.47
N TRP A 27 -14.39 6.54 32.44
CA TRP A 27 -14.61 5.77 33.68
C TRP A 27 -15.45 4.51 33.42
N ASP A 28 -14.98 3.36 33.90
CA ASP A 28 -15.69 2.07 33.85
C ASP A 28 -16.60 1.87 35.07
N THR A 29 -16.06 2.16 36.26
CA THR A 29 -16.78 2.00 37.54
C THR A 29 -16.15 2.83 38.66
N LEU A 30 -16.90 3.00 39.75
CA LEU A 30 -16.45 3.64 40.99
C LEU A 30 -16.17 2.59 42.07
N LEU A 31 -15.09 2.82 42.82
CA LEU A 31 -14.65 1.98 43.93
C LEU A 31 -14.91 2.71 45.24
N ALA A 32 -15.95 2.26 45.96
CA ALA A 32 -16.23 2.72 47.30
C ALA A 32 -15.23 2.12 48.30
N GLN A 33 -14.71 2.95 49.19
CA GLN A 33 -13.77 2.51 50.22
C GLN A 33 -14.47 2.39 51.57
N SER A 34 -14.12 1.34 52.31
CA SER A 34 -14.55 1.18 53.69
C SER A 34 -14.07 2.38 54.53
N GLY A 35 -14.98 2.98 55.31
CA GLY A 35 -14.66 4.10 56.19
C GLY A 35 -14.53 5.47 55.50
N ARG A 36 -14.81 5.59 54.20
CA ARG A 36 -14.86 6.88 53.49
C ARG A 36 -16.31 7.25 53.12
N PRO A 37 -16.69 8.54 53.18
CA PRO A 37 -18.02 8.98 52.77
C PRO A 37 -18.15 8.97 51.24
N ILE A 38 -19.27 8.48 50.73
CA ILE A 38 -19.67 8.61 49.32
C ILE A 38 -20.50 9.89 49.18
N LEU A 39 -20.17 10.76 48.22
CA LEU A 39 -20.91 11.99 47.98
C LEU A 39 -22.05 11.78 46.97
N ASP A 40 -23.01 12.69 46.98
CA ASP A 40 -24.06 12.81 45.96
C ASP A 40 -23.51 12.96 44.53
N ALA A 41 -22.39 13.67 44.37
CA ALA A 41 -21.68 13.78 43.09
C ALA A 41 -21.12 12.43 42.60
N ASP A 42 -20.65 11.57 43.51
CA ASP A 42 -20.16 10.22 43.17
C ASP A 42 -21.33 9.30 42.76
N LEU A 43 -22.49 9.44 43.41
CA LEU A 43 -23.70 8.69 43.06
C LEU A 43 -24.24 9.08 41.68
N ASN A 44 -24.24 10.37 41.35
CA ASN A 44 -24.60 10.84 40.01
C ASN A 44 -23.63 10.33 38.95
N LEU A 45 -22.32 10.37 39.23
CA LEU A 45 -21.33 9.80 38.32
C LEU A 45 -21.54 8.29 38.10
N THR A 46 -21.91 7.55 39.16
CA THR A 46 -22.26 6.12 39.03
C THR A 46 -23.45 5.91 38.10
N GLN A 47 -24.45 6.80 38.13
CA GLN A 47 -25.59 6.73 37.23
C GLN A 47 -25.21 7.07 35.79
N ASP A 48 -24.35 8.06 35.56
CA ASP A 48 -23.87 8.44 34.24
C ASP A 48 -23.01 7.32 33.62
N VAL A 49 -22.08 6.76 34.39
CA VAL A 49 -21.29 5.57 34.02
C VAL A 49 -22.20 4.35 33.80
N GLY A 50 -23.22 4.17 34.64
CA GLY A 50 -24.22 3.11 34.48
C GLY A 50 -25.09 3.27 33.23
N GLY A 51 -25.45 4.49 32.87
CA GLY A 51 -26.18 4.81 31.63
C GLY A 51 -25.35 4.51 30.40
N TYR A 52 -24.06 4.84 30.44
CA TYR A 52 -23.08 4.45 29.44
C TYR A 52 -22.96 2.92 29.31
N ASN A 53 -22.76 2.23 30.43
CA ASN A 53 -22.73 0.77 30.51
C ASN A 53 -24.04 0.11 30.03
N ARG A 54 -25.19 0.77 30.14
CA ARG A 54 -26.48 0.26 29.65
C ARG A 54 -26.62 0.38 28.13
N VAL A 55 -26.09 1.45 27.52
CA VAL A 55 -25.91 1.51 26.05
C VAL A 55 -24.94 0.41 25.60
N LEU A 56 -23.95 0.08 26.44
CA LEU A 56 -22.98 -0.98 26.17
C LEU A 56 -23.50 -2.40 26.37
N LEU A 57 -24.46 -2.62 27.27
CA LEU A 57 -25.14 -3.91 27.42
C LEU A 57 -25.96 -4.25 26.17
N ALA A 58 -26.44 -3.25 25.43
CA ALA A 58 -27.01 -3.44 24.10
C ALA A 58 -25.95 -3.81 23.04
N SER A 59 -24.68 -3.44 23.25
CA SER A 59 -23.54 -3.83 22.41
C SER A 59 -22.79 -5.07 22.90
N ARG A 60 -23.19 -5.71 24.02
CA ARG A 60 -22.55 -6.95 24.51
C ARG A 60 -22.78 -8.14 23.58
N SER A 61 -23.69 -7.99 22.61
CA SER A 61 -23.79 -8.88 21.46
C SER A 61 -22.70 -8.64 20.43
N LEU A 62 -22.17 -7.42 20.29
CA LEU A 62 -21.15 -7.08 19.30
C LEU A 62 -19.77 -7.63 19.71
N PRO A 63 -19.03 -8.24 18.78
CA PRO A 63 -17.66 -8.66 19.02
C PRO A 63 -16.73 -7.44 19.15
N SER A 64 -15.50 -7.68 19.61
CA SER A 64 -14.49 -6.62 19.68
C SER A 64 -14.03 -6.19 18.28
N GLY A 65 -13.85 -4.89 18.08
CA GLY A 65 -13.43 -4.31 16.80
C GLY A 65 -13.69 -2.80 16.70
N PHE A 66 -13.46 -2.23 15.53
CA PHE A 66 -13.65 -0.81 15.25
C PHE A 66 -15.05 -0.54 14.72
N PHE A 67 -15.75 0.46 15.24
CA PHE A 67 -17.08 0.78 14.73
C PHE A 67 -17.00 1.37 13.33
N ARG A 68 -17.84 0.86 12.44
CA ARG A 68 -18.08 1.46 11.12
C ARG A 68 -19.56 1.43 10.79
N GLY A 69 -20.08 2.53 10.28
CA GLY A 69 -21.39 2.57 9.64
C GLY A 69 -21.33 1.98 8.23
N GLN A 70 -22.50 1.66 7.67
CA GLN A 70 -22.59 1.31 6.25
C GLN A 70 -22.23 2.54 5.40
N GLY A 71 -21.28 2.38 4.49
CA GLY A 71 -20.83 3.45 3.61
C GLY A 71 -19.85 2.95 2.56
N ILE A 72 -19.67 3.75 1.51
CA ILE A 72 -18.77 3.44 0.39
C ILE A 72 -17.29 3.76 0.69
N GLY A 73 -17.01 4.45 1.80
CA GLY A 73 -15.66 4.87 2.18
C GLY A 73 -14.83 3.70 2.71
N SER A 74 -13.68 3.44 2.08
CA SER A 74 -12.71 2.44 2.53
C SER A 74 -12.14 2.75 3.91
N SER A 75 -11.89 1.74 4.74
CA SER A 75 -11.18 1.95 6.01
C SER A 75 -9.78 2.51 5.84
N PHE A 76 -9.16 2.27 4.70
CA PHE A 76 -7.84 2.80 4.40
C PHE A 76 -7.80 4.35 4.39
N SER A 77 -8.92 5.03 4.14
CA SER A 77 -8.97 6.51 4.16
C SER A 77 -8.80 7.12 5.54
N ASP A 78 -8.80 6.31 6.60
CA ASP A 78 -8.56 6.78 7.97
C ASP A 78 -7.06 7.04 8.23
N TYR A 79 -6.17 6.53 7.36
CA TYR A 79 -4.73 6.78 7.40
C TYR A 79 -4.36 8.04 6.61
N SER A 80 -3.33 8.75 7.10
CA SER A 80 -2.76 9.92 6.45
C SER A 80 -1.23 9.81 6.44
N PHE A 81 -0.63 10.18 5.31
CA PHE A 81 0.81 10.05 5.03
C PHE A 81 1.40 11.40 4.63
N TYR A 82 2.67 11.64 4.97
CA TYR A 82 3.31 12.94 4.77
C TYR A 82 3.85 13.09 3.33
N GLY A 83 3.03 13.64 2.42
CA GLY A 83 3.38 13.78 1.00
C GLY A 83 4.39 14.91 0.65
N ALA A 84 4.67 15.83 1.57
CA ALA A 84 5.73 16.85 1.45
C ALA A 84 6.64 16.76 2.69
N PRO A 85 7.44 15.70 2.78
CA PRO A 85 8.08 15.28 4.03
C PRO A 85 9.11 16.31 4.53
N ALA A 86 9.14 16.48 5.84
CA ALA A 86 10.19 17.18 6.58
C ALA A 86 11.01 16.18 7.41
N PRO A 87 12.22 16.54 7.89
CA PRO A 87 13.02 15.68 8.77
C PRO A 87 12.26 15.15 10.00
N ALA A 88 11.25 15.88 10.48
CA ALA A 88 10.44 15.50 11.63
C ALA A 88 9.43 14.37 11.35
N ASP A 89 9.17 14.07 10.09
CA ASP A 89 8.15 13.11 9.62
C ASP A 89 8.71 11.69 9.46
N ALA A 90 10.01 11.53 9.67
CA ALA A 90 10.68 10.24 9.57
C ALA A 90 10.06 9.20 10.51
N ASN A 91 9.77 8.02 9.96
CA ASN A 91 9.21 6.82 10.59
C ASN A 91 7.84 7.07 11.23
N LYS A 92 7.02 7.94 10.63
CA LYS A 92 5.69 8.29 11.17
C LYS A 92 4.60 8.25 10.11
N PHE A 93 3.39 7.97 10.57
CA PHE A 93 2.15 8.17 9.82
C PHE A 93 1.02 8.52 10.79
N GLU A 94 -0.10 9.01 10.26
CA GLU A 94 -1.24 9.45 11.05
C GLU A 94 -2.43 8.51 10.90
N LEU A 95 -3.17 8.35 11.99
CA LEU A 95 -4.45 7.66 12.05
C LEU A 95 -5.50 8.62 12.62
N GLY A 96 -6.60 8.80 11.89
CA GLY A 96 -7.72 9.61 12.36
C GLY A 96 -8.33 9.10 13.67
N LYS A 97 -9.22 9.91 14.26
CA LYS A 97 -9.98 9.51 15.44
C LYS A 97 -10.89 8.32 15.13
N LEU A 98 -10.82 7.29 15.97
CA LEU A 98 -11.65 6.09 15.85
C LEU A 98 -12.41 5.80 17.15
N LEU A 99 -13.46 4.99 17.02
CA LEU A 99 -14.17 4.38 18.14
C LEU A 99 -14.04 2.86 18.03
N ALA A 100 -13.52 2.21 19.07
CA ALA A 100 -13.41 0.77 19.16
C ALA A 100 -14.26 0.22 20.31
N ILE A 101 -14.71 -1.03 20.18
CA ILE A 101 -15.21 -1.85 21.29
C ILE A 101 -14.17 -2.93 21.56
N VAL A 102 -13.70 -3.05 22.81
CA VAL A 102 -12.70 -4.02 23.24
C VAL A 102 -13.19 -4.71 24.50
N ALA A 103 -13.49 -6.00 24.43
CA ALA A 103 -14.08 -6.76 25.54
C ALA A 103 -15.33 -6.07 26.13
N GLY A 104 -16.19 -5.52 25.26
CA GLY A 104 -17.38 -4.74 25.63
C GLY A 104 -17.09 -3.33 26.15
N MET A 105 -15.83 -2.89 26.18
CA MET A 105 -15.42 -1.55 26.59
C MET A 105 -15.29 -0.62 25.37
N PRO A 106 -15.96 0.53 25.35
CA PRO A 106 -15.79 1.53 24.30
C PRO A 106 -14.53 2.38 24.53
N VAL A 107 -13.73 2.49 23.49
CA VAL A 107 -12.44 3.20 23.50
C VAL A 107 -12.43 4.25 22.40
N ALA A 108 -12.33 5.52 22.78
CA ALA A 108 -12.11 6.62 21.86
C ALA A 108 -10.60 6.78 21.61
N VAL A 109 -10.15 6.39 20.42
CA VAL A 109 -8.73 6.41 20.02
C VAL A 109 -8.38 7.76 19.40
N GLU A 110 -7.69 8.62 20.15
CA GLU A 110 -7.37 10.00 19.80
C GLU A 110 -6.22 10.53 20.66
N TYR A 111 -5.46 11.52 20.16
CA TYR A 111 -4.36 12.23 20.83
C TYR A 111 -3.08 11.41 21.08
N THR A 112 -2.93 10.24 20.47
CA THR A 112 -1.68 9.48 20.60
C THR A 112 -0.55 10.25 19.93
N GLY A 113 0.52 10.58 20.67
CA GLY A 113 1.68 11.27 20.12
C GLY A 113 1.44 12.70 19.61
N THR A 114 0.25 13.29 19.84
CA THR A 114 -0.11 14.62 19.32
C THR A 114 -1.07 15.37 20.24
N THR A 115 -1.02 16.71 20.20
CA THR A 115 -2.01 17.58 20.86
C THR A 115 -3.16 17.98 19.94
N THR A 116 -3.11 17.59 18.66
CA THR A 116 -4.11 17.93 17.66
C THR A 116 -5.37 17.09 17.84
N PRO A 117 -6.56 17.71 18.05
CA PRO A 117 -7.82 16.98 18.10
C PRO A 117 -8.09 16.23 16.79
N GLY A 118 -8.66 15.04 16.88
CA GLY A 118 -9.04 14.22 15.73
C GLY A 118 -7.95 13.33 15.15
N ALA A 119 -6.72 13.35 15.71
CA ALA A 119 -5.57 12.67 15.14
C ALA A 119 -4.80 11.80 16.15
N ASN A 120 -4.06 10.83 15.62
CA ASN A 120 -3.07 10.01 16.30
C ASN A 120 -1.81 9.97 15.42
N VAL A 121 -0.65 10.28 15.98
CA VAL A 121 0.65 10.15 15.31
C VAL A 121 1.32 8.88 15.79
N ILE A 122 1.48 7.91 14.90
CA ILE A 122 2.12 6.63 15.19
C ILE A 122 3.59 6.75 14.78
N THR A 123 4.51 6.58 15.73
CA THR A 123 5.95 6.60 15.47
C THR A 123 6.49 5.18 15.51
N LEU A 124 7.09 4.77 14.40
CA LEU A 124 7.78 3.50 14.23
C LEU A 124 9.25 3.65 14.64
N PRO A 125 9.93 2.55 15.03
CA PRO A 125 11.37 2.56 15.18
C PRO A 125 12.07 2.78 13.83
N ALA A 126 13.37 3.07 13.91
CA ALA A 126 14.22 3.15 12.72
C ALA A 126 14.15 1.84 11.92
N ALA A 127 14.16 1.97 10.59
CA ALA A 127 14.21 0.83 9.68
C ALA A 127 15.47 -0.01 9.93
N GLN A 128 15.42 -1.30 9.59
CA GLN A 128 16.59 -2.17 9.70
C GLN A 128 17.62 -1.81 8.64
N ALA A 129 18.90 -1.86 9.02
CA ALA A 129 20.00 -1.71 8.09
C ALA A 129 20.05 -2.92 7.15
N SER A 130 20.27 -2.62 5.86
CA SER A 130 20.54 -3.61 4.83
C SER A 130 21.77 -4.44 5.17
N SER A 131 21.71 -5.75 4.95
CA SER A 131 22.87 -6.64 5.04
C SER A 131 23.78 -6.56 3.80
N GLY A 132 23.28 -5.95 2.71
CA GLY A 132 23.95 -5.88 1.41
C GLY A 132 23.99 -7.22 0.64
N ILE A 133 23.33 -8.26 1.14
CA ILE A 133 23.31 -9.61 0.56
C ILE A 133 21.86 -10.06 0.37
N ALA A 134 21.54 -10.63 -0.79
CA ALA A 134 20.21 -11.18 -1.08
C ALA A 134 20.02 -12.63 -0.54
N PRO A 135 18.82 -13.02 -0.09
CA PRO A 135 17.67 -12.14 0.17
C PRO A 135 17.93 -11.30 1.43
N ASP A 136 17.75 -9.98 1.31
CA ASP A 136 17.99 -9.08 2.44
C ASP A 136 16.81 -9.11 3.44
N ILE A 137 17.02 -8.54 4.62
CA ILE A 137 16.04 -8.47 5.71
C ILE A 137 14.74 -7.82 5.20
N LYS A 138 13.57 -8.30 5.63
CA LYS A 138 12.27 -7.66 5.35
C LYS A 138 11.55 -7.50 6.68
N THR A 139 11.57 -6.29 7.23
CA THR A 139 10.94 -6.03 8.53
C THR A 139 9.49 -5.62 8.33
N THR A 140 8.59 -6.28 9.06
CA THR A 140 7.19 -5.82 9.16
C THR A 140 6.92 -5.37 10.59
N ASP A 141 6.53 -4.10 10.73
CA ASP A 141 6.09 -3.54 12.00
C ASP A 141 4.61 -3.83 12.19
N PHE A 142 4.21 -4.19 13.41
CA PHE A 142 2.82 -4.46 13.75
C PHE A 142 2.27 -3.41 14.70
N VAL A 143 1.17 -2.77 14.31
CA VAL A 143 0.45 -1.80 15.13
C VAL A 143 -0.82 -2.42 15.68
N PHE A 144 -1.03 -2.28 16.98
CA PHE A 144 -2.23 -2.77 17.66
C PHE A 144 -2.69 -1.83 18.77
N LEU A 145 -3.98 -1.92 19.10
CA LEU A 145 -4.58 -1.22 20.22
C LEU A 145 -4.54 -2.14 21.44
N GLU A 146 -3.85 -1.73 22.50
CA GLU A 146 -3.80 -2.41 23.79
C GLU A 146 -4.68 -1.66 24.81
N VAL A 147 -5.52 -2.37 25.55
CA VAL A 147 -6.53 -1.82 26.47
C VAL A 147 -6.55 -2.59 27.78
N TRP A 148 -6.66 -1.91 28.92
CA TRP A 148 -6.80 -2.53 30.24
C TRP A 148 -7.62 -1.66 31.19
N ARG A 149 -8.11 -2.29 32.26
CA ARG A 149 -8.76 -1.59 33.37
C ARG A 149 -7.71 -1.15 34.37
N ALA A 150 -7.57 0.14 34.61
CA ALA A 150 -6.61 0.69 35.56
C ALA A 150 -7.32 1.32 36.76
N GLN A 151 -6.90 0.96 37.97
CA GLN A 151 -7.36 1.64 39.18
C GLN A 151 -6.69 3.01 39.28
N VAL A 152 -7.49 4.06 39.33
CA VAL A 152 -7.07 5.45 39.48
C VAL A 152 -7.51 5.96 40.84
N ALA A 153 -6.55 6.38 41.66
CA ALA A 153 -6.78 6.83 43.02
C ALA A 153 -6.30 8.28 43.23
N PRO A 154 -7.00 9.12 44.01
CA PRO A 154 -6.51 10.45 44.35
C PRO A 154 -5.19 10.37 45.10
N SER A 155 -4.26 11.26 44.76
CA SER A 155 -2.96 11.34 45.41
C SER A 155 -3.10 12.07 46.74
N PRO A 156 -2.86 11.41 47.89
CA PRO A 156 -3.02 12.06 49.19
C PRO A 156 -2.08 13.26 49.34
N ARG A 157 -2.59 14.32 49.99
CA ARG A 157 -1.80 15.48 50.39
C ARG A 157 -1.15 15.22 51.74
N ALA A 158 0.09 15.67 51.92
CA ALA A 158 0.76 15.61 53.20
C ALA A 158 0.04 16.48 54.25
N ARG A 159 -0.06 15.97 55.48
CA ARG A 159 -0.73 16.63 56.61
C ARG A 159 0.06 16.51 57.89
N GLY A 160 -0.12 17.49 58.77
CA GLY A 160 0.36 17.47 60.13
C GLY A 160 -0.60 18.27 61.01
N THR A 161 -0.46 18.14 62.32
CA THR A 161 -1.27 18.88 63.28
C THR A 161 -0.40 19.67 64.24
N ILE A 162 -0.93 20.82 64.66
CA ILE A 162 -0.39 21.68 65.72
C ILE A 162 -1.51 21.77 66.77
N GLU A 163 -1.34 21.11 67.90
CA GLU A 163 -2.28 21.14 69.01
C GLU A 163 -1.88 22.20 70.03
N ILE A 164 -2.84 23.05 70.38
CA ILE A 164 -2.75 23.92 71.54
C ILE A 164 -3.20 23.10 72.75
N VAL A 165 -2.29 22.88 73.70
CA VAL A 165 -2.55 22.02 74.87
C VAL A 165 -3.70 22.61 75.71
N ASP A 166 -4.64 21.76 76.13
CA ASP A 166 -5.77 22.14 77.00
C ASP A 166 -5.60 21.49 78.39
N PRO A 167 -5.69 22.23 79.51
CA PRO A 167 -5.96 23.66 79.65
C PRO A 167 -4.86 24.55 79.03
N GLN A 168 -5.29 25.62 78.32
CA GLN A 168 -4.38 26.53 77.60
C GLN A 168 -3.35 27.19 78.51
N VAL A 169 -2.07 26.94 78.22
CA VAL A 169 -0.89 27.52 78.92
C VAL A 169 0.05 28.32 78.00
N ILE A 170 -0.37 28.58 76.75
CA ILE A 170 0.36 29.43 75.79
C ILE A 170 0.74 30.76 76.43
N ALA A 171 2.03 31.09 76.40
CA ALA A 171 2.58 32.36 76.88
C ALA A 171 2.98 33.26 75.70
N PRO A 172 2.98 34.60 75.90
CA PRO A 172 3.51 35.50 74.89
C PRO A 172 4.96 35.15 74.52
N GLY A 173 5.22 34.96 73.22
CA GLY A 173 6.54 34.55 72.69
C GLY A 173 6.68 33.06 72.37
N ASP A 174 5.71 32.21 72.71
CA ASP A 174 5.67 30.82 72.21
C ASP A 174 5.54 30.80 70.69
N THR A 175 6.25 29.90 70.02
CA THR A 175 6.32 29.87 68.55
C THR A 175 6.07 28.49 67.96
N THR A 176 5.53 28.49 66.74
CA THR A 176 5.50 27.33 65.85
C THR A 176 6.01 27.72 64.46
N THR A 177 6.83 26.89 63.84
CA THR A 177 7.43 27.16 62.53
C THR A 177 6.94 26.16 61.50
N ILE A 178 6.55 26.67 60.33
CA ILE A 178 6.29 25.87 59.13
C ILE A 178 7.37 26.20 58.12
N ASP A 179 8.19 25.21 57.75
CA ASP A 179 9.28 25.37 56.80
C ASP A 179 8.97 24.66 55.48
N ALA A 180 8.67 25.45 54.43
CA ALA A 180 8.40 24.95 53.09
C ALA A 180 9.62 25.04 52.15
N THR A 181 10.84 25.29 52.66
CA THR A 181 12.05 25.44 51.83
C THR A 181 12.36 24.20 50.98
N ALA A 182 12.07 23.00 51.50
CA ALA A 182 12.23 21.73 50.78
C ALA A 182 11.39 21.64 49.49
N VAL A 183 10.35 22.46 49.35
CA VAL A 183 9.47 22.56 48.18
C VAL A 183 9.54 23.95 47.53
N ALA A 184 10.67 24.64 47.71
CA ALA A 184 10.94 25.99 47.20
C ALA A 184 9.99 27.09 47.74
N GLY A 185 9.43 26.89 48.94
CA GLY A 185 8.64 27.89 49.66
C GLY A 185 9.40 28.59 50.79
N PRO A 186 8.75 29.53 51.51
CA PRO A 186 9.36 30.22 52.64
C PRO A 186 9.34 29.36 53.92
N ALA A 187 10.21 29.70 54.87
CA ALA A 187 10.12 29.24 56.25
C ALA A 187 9.53 30.36 57.12
N VAL A 188 8.42 30.09 57.81
CA VAL A 188 7.69 31.10 58.60
C VAL A 188 7.50 30.61 60.02
N THR A 189 7.97 31.42 60.97
CA THR A 189 7.75 31.25 62.41
C THR A 189 6.58 32.12 62.85
N PHE A 190 5.56 31.48 63.40
CA PHE A 190 4.38 32.11 63.99
C PHE A 190 4.57 32.32 65.48
N VAL A 191 4.43 33.54 65.98
CA VAL A 191 4.65 33.93 67.39
C VAL A 191 3.33 34.25 68.08
N ALA A 192 3.15 33.81 69.32
CA ALA A 192 2.01 34.21 70.16
C ALA A 192 2.24 35.63 70.73
N ASP A 193 1.97 36.69 69.97
CA ASP A 193 2.32 38.07 70.37
C ASP A 193 1.27 39.16 70.04
N GLY A 194 0.07 38.78 69.59
CA GLY A 194 -1.05 39.72 69.42
C GLY A 194 -1.64 39.84 68.01
N GLY A 195 -1.24 38.97 67.07
CA GLY A 195 -1.81 38.88 65.72
C GLY A 195 -0.99 39.59 64.63
N GLY A 196 -1.14 39.17 63.37
CA GLY A 196 -0.40 39.72 62.23
C GLY A 196 -0.19 38.69 61.10
N ALA A 197 0.75 38.95 60.19
CA ALA A 197 1.12 37.98 59.14
C ALA A 197 1.93 36.79 59.67
N THR A 198 2.70 37.00 60.73
CA THR A 198 3.54 35.99 61.40
C THR A 198 3.30 35.92 62.91
N GLY A 199 2.20 36.52 63.39
CA GLY A 199 1.80 36.54 64.79
C GLY A 199 0.36 36.07 64.94
N PHE A 200 0.04 35.38 66.03
CA PHE A 200 -1.33 34.97 66.37
C PHE A 200 -1.72 35.44 67.78
N ALA A 201 -3.00 35.80 67.95
CA ALA A 201 -3.51 36.26 69.24
C ALA A 201 -3.84 35.07 70.16
N ILE A 202 -3.50 35.16 71.43
CA ILE A 202 -3.88 34.19 72.46
C ILE A 202 -5.36 34.42 72.80
N GLY A 203 -6.22 33.46 72.47
CA GLY A 203 -7.65 33.50 72.71
C GLY A 203 -8.04 33.10 74.14
N ALA A 204 -9.32 33.29 74.48
CA ALA A 204 -9.87 32.94 75.79
C ALA A 204 -9.97 31.42 76.06
N SER A 205 -9.73 30.59 75.05
CA SER A 205 -9.68 29.12 75.13
C SER A 205 -8.70 28.56 74.09
N ALA A 206 -8.26 27.32 74.29
CA ALA A 206 -7.35 26.62 73.36
C ALA A 206 -7.90 26.60 71.91
N ASN A 207 -9.21 26.44 71.77
CA ASN A 207 -9.91 26.51 70.47
C ASN A 207 -9.81 27.91 69.84
N ALA A 208 -10.05 28.98 70.61
CA ALA A 208 -9.94 30.35 70.10
C ALA A 208 -8.50 30.69 69.66
N THR A 209 -7.49 30.22 70.39
CA THR A 209 -6.08 30.36 70.00
C THR A 209 -5.75 29.57 68.74
N ALA A 210 -6.25 28.33 68.60
CA ALA A 210 -6.10 27.53 67.39
C ALA A 210 -6.75 28.21 66.17
N THR A 211 -7.93 28.82 66.33
CA THR A 211 -8.57 29.61 65.25
C THR A 211 -7.73 30.83 64.85
N ASN A 212 -7.14 31.54 65.82
CA ASN A 212 -6.25 32.67 65.53
C ASN A 212 -4.96 32.22 64.82
N LEU A 213 -4.41 31.06 65.18
CA LEU A 213 -3.26 30.47 64.50
C LEU A 213 -3.60 30.06 63.06
N VAL A 214 -4.79 29.48 62.82
CA VAL A 214 -5.28 29.20 61.46
C VAL A 214 -5.35 30.48 60.61
N ALA A 215 -5.85 31.58 61.18
CA ALA A 215 -5.92 32.85 60.46
C ALA A 215 -4.53 33.40 60.11
N ALA A 216 -3.54 33.22 61.00
CA ALA A 216 -2.15 33.61 60.73
C ALA A 216 -1.51 32.74 59.63
N ILE A 217 -1.70 31.41 59.66
CA ILE A 217 -1.15 30.49 58.66
C ILE A 217 -1.77 30.75 57.28
N ASN A 218 -3.09 30.98 57.21
CA ASN A 218 -3.80 31.25 55.95
C ASN A 218 -3.69 32.72 55.49
N ASN A 219 -2.83 33.55 56.08
CA ASN A 219 -2.64 34.93 55.65
C ASN A 219 -1.74 34.97 54.40
N PRO A 220 -2.20 35.44 53.23
CA PRO A 220 -1.38 35.46 52.01
C PRO A 220 -0.07 36.25 52.13
N ALA A 221 0.01 37.21 53.07
CA ALA A 221 1.21 38.03 53.29
C ALA A 221 2.41 37.25 53.82
N ASN A 222 2.21 36.03 54.35
CA ASN A 222 3.30 35.18 54.84
C ASN A 222 3.95 34.32 53.73
N GLY A 223 3.37 34.27 52.53
CA GLY A 223 3.89 33.50 51.39
C GLY A 223 3.69 31.98 51.47
N LEU A 224 3.13 31.43 52.57
CA LEU A 224 2.82 30.01 52.73
C LEU A 224 1.47 29.64 52.10
N TYR A 225 0.43 30.45 52.30
CA TYR A 225 -0.90 30.26 51.72
C TYR A 225 -1.10 31.21 50.52
N PRO A 226 -1.75 30.78 49.41
CA PRO A 226 -2.35 29.46 49.14
C PRO A 226 -1.40 28.47 48.46
N THR A 227 -0.12 28.83 48.27
CA THR A 227 0.79 28.11 47.37
C THR A 227 1.36 26.83 47.95
N TYR A 228 1.63 26.75 49.26
CA TYR A 228 2.34 25.63 49.89
C TYR A 228 1.53 24.89 50.97
N VAL A 229 0.87 25.61 51.87
CA VAL A 229 0.06 25.02 52.94
C VAL A 229 -1.26 25.76 53.16
N ALA A 230 -2.23 25.04 53.70
CA ALA A 230 -3.49 25.58 54.21
C ALA A 230 -3.79 24.97 55.59
N ALA A 231 -4.32 25.78 56.51
CA ALA A 231 -4.67 25.38 57.87
C ALA A 231 -6.18 25.39 58.14
N ARG A 232 -6.65 24.52 59.04
CA ARG A 232 -8.03 24.50 59.58
C ARG A 232 -8.07 23.93 60.99
N SER A 233 -8.94 24.43 61.87
CA SER A 233 -9.09 23.89 63.24
C SER A 233 -10.41 23.17 63.52
N LEU A 234 -11.40 23.23 62.61
CA LEU A 234 -12.71 22.58 62.76
C LEU A 234 -13.39 22.83 64.13
N LEU A 235 -13.16 24.01 64.72
CA LEU A 235 -13.62 24.39 66.07
C LEU A 235 -13.08 23.50 67.20
N SER A 236 -11.87 22.94 67.06
CA SER A 236 -11.12 22.27 68.13
C SER A 236 -9.82 23.01 68.50
N ASN A 237 -9.12 22.54 69.53
CA ASN A 237 -7.79 23.01 69.93
C ASN A 237 -6.65 22.52 69.00
N THR A 238 -6.96 21.77 67.94
CA THR A 238 -5.98 21.21 67.00
C THR A 238 -6.06 21.90 65.64
N VAL A 239 -4.96 22.50 65.20
CA VAL A 239 -4.79 23.06 63.86
C VAL A 239 -4.26 21.99 62.92
N ILE A 240 -5.00 21.65 61.88
CA ILE A 240 -4.58 20.74 60.82
C ILE A 240 -3.93 21.56 59.71
N VAL A 241 -2.64 21.34 59.47
CA VAL A 241 -1.87 21.91 58.35
C VAL A 241 -1.83 20.89 57.22
N THR A 242 -2.22 21.30 56.02
CA THR A 242 -2.27 20.44 54.83
C THR A 242 -1.48 21.08 53.69
N ALA A 243 -0.63 20.30 53.01
CA ALA A 243 0.02 20.75 51.78
C ALA A 243 -1.03 21.07 50.70
N THR A 244 -0.80 22.12 49.93
CA THR A 244 -1.72 22.58 48.87
C THR A 244 -1.57 21.79 47.58
N PHE A 245 -0.41 21.17 47.38
CA PHE A 245 -0.11 20.23 46.31
C PHE A 245 -0.22 18.78 46.83
N VAL A 246 -0.57 17.88 45.92
CA VAL A 246 -0.77 16.45 46.18
C VAL A 246 0.53 15.66 46.00
N GLY A 247 0.58 14.42 46.50
CA GLY A 247 1.72 13.53 46.33
C GLY A 247 2.75 13.62 47.46
N VAL A 248 3.90 12.98 47.26
CA VAL A 248 4.95 12.85 48.29
C VAL A 248 5.70 14.15 48.58
N ALA A 249 5.71 15.11 47.64
CA ALA A 249 6.48 16.34 47.77
C ALA A 249 6.15 17.10 49.08
N GLY A 250 4.89 17.05 49.53
CA GLY A 250 4.46 17.76 50.73
C GLY A 250 5.07 17.22 52.01
N ASN A 251 5.58 15.98 52.00
CA ASN A 251 6.22 15.34 53.15
C ASN A 251 7.56 16.01 53.53
N GLY A 252 8.11 16.87 52.67
CA GLY A 252 9.31 17.64 52.96
C GLY A 252 9.06 18.89 53.83
N ILE A 253 7.81 19.32 54.02
CA ILE A 253 7.48 20.51 54.81
C ILE A 253 7.66 20.20 56.30
N LEU A 254 8.49 20.97 56.99
CA LEU A 254 8.79 20.76 58.41
C LEU A 254 7.78 21.48 59.31
N LEU A 255 7.48 20.87 60.45
CA LEU A 255 6.75 21.47 61.57
C LEU A 255 7.65 21.47 62.80
N ALA A 256 7.82 22.64 63.42
CA ALA A 256 8.57 22.79 64.66
C ALA A 256 7.84 23.69 65.65
N GLU A 257 8.21 23.60 66.93
CA GLU A 257 7.66 24.42 68.01
C GLU A 257 8.76 24.72 69.05
N SER A 258 8.61 25.80 69.81
CA SER A 258 9.66 26.29 70.74
C SER A 258 9.49 25.88 72.20
N THR A 259 8.46 25.10 72.52
CA THR A 259 7.98 24.80 73.88
C THR A 259 8.28 23.37 74.34
N GLY A 260 8.86 22.52 73.50
CA GLY A 260 9.23 21.14 73.83
C GLY A 260 8.04 20.20 74.03
N GLY A 261 6.90 20.49 73.37
CA GLY A 261 5.65 19.74 73.51
C GLY A 261 4.83 20.09 74.75
N ILE A 262 5.14 21.20 75.45
CA ILE A 262 4.46 21.57 76.70
C ILE A 262 3.24 22.47 76.43
N ASN A 263 3.38 23.51 75.61
CA ASN A 263 2.30 24.47 75.31
C ASN A 263 1.73 24.25 73.89
N ILE A 264 2.60 23.83 72.97
CA ILE A 264 2.28 23.49 71.58
C ILE A 264 2.81 22.09 71.31
N VAL A 265 1.96 21.21 70.77
CA VAL A 265 2.37 19.86 70.34
C VAL A 265 2.22 19.74 68.84
N VAL A 266 3.28 19.37 68.14
CA VAL A 266 3.24 19.05 66.70
C VAL A 266 3.13 17.54 66.50
N SER A 267 2.39 17.10 65.47
CA SER A 267 2.19 15.67 65.19
C SER A 267 3.49 14.93 64.85
N ALA A 268 4.41 15.61 64.18
CA ALA A 268 5.69 15.08 63.71
C ALA A 268 6.58 16.25 63.26
N ALA A 269 7.88 15.98 63.04
CA ALA A 269 8.83 16.97 62.54
C ALA A 269 8.56 17.40 61.08
N THR A 270 7.83 16.59 60.31
CA THR A 270 7.38 16.91 58.95
C THR A 270 5.87 16.66 58.80
N LEU A 271 5.28 17.20 57.75
CA LEU A 271 4.00 16.68 57.27
C LEU A 271 4.17 15.21 56.83
N LEU A 272 3.13 14.41 57.02
CA LEU A 272 3.13 12.97 56.74
C LEU A 272 1.95 12.59 55.85
N ASN A 273 1.98 11.37 55.33
CA ASN A 273 0.90 10.75 54.54
C ASN A 273 0.66 11.33 53.14
N GLY A 274 1.53 12.19 52.62
CA GLY A 274 1.57 12.48 51.18
C GLY A 274 2.06 11.25 50.41
N ALA A 275 1.36 10.85 49.36
CA ALA A 275 1.71 9.65 48.60
C ALA A 275 1.39 9.81 47.11
N ASP A 276 2.29 9.31 46.28
CA ASP A 276 2.09 9.27 44.84
C ASP A 276 1.25 8.05 44.48
N ARG A 277 0.35 8.22 43.51
CA ARG A 277 -0.48 7.14 42.97
C ARG A 277 -0.10 6.86 41.52
N THR A 278 -0.17 5.59 41.16
CA THR A 278 0.10 5.09 39.81
C THR A 278 -1.13 5.30 38.89
N ASN A 279 -0.99 4.90 37.62
CA ASN A 279 -2.06 4.93 36.61
C ASN A 279 -2.59 6.32 36.26
N LYS A 280 -1.74 7.35 36.41
CA LYS A 280 -2.02 8.73 36.03
C LYS A 280 -0.82 9.34 35.30
N PRO A 281 -1.02 10.35 34.44
CA PRO A 281 0.08 11.07 33.79
C PRO A 281 0.96 11.80 34.80
N ASN A 282 0.35 12.37 35.84
CA ASN A 282 1.02 12.96 36.99
C ASN A 282 0.03 13.01 38.16
N GLN A 283 0.49 13.48 39.32
CA GLN A 283 -0.32 13.45 40.54
C GLN A 283 -1.54 14.40 40.52
N ASN A 284 -1.57 15.39 39.60
CA ASN A 284 -2.63 16.40 39.46
C ASN A 284 -3.47 16.25 38.18
N ALA A 285 -3.27 15.19 37.40
CA ALA A 285 -3.94 15.02 36.12
C ALA A 285 -4.36 13.59 35.84
N ILE A 286 -5.31 13.43 34.92
CA ILE A 286 -5.91 12.17 34.49
C ILE A 286 -5.80 12.07 32.97
N TYR A 287 -5.54 10.87 32.44
CA TYR A 287 -5.47 10.66 30.99
C TYR A 287 -6.83 10.96 30.35
N ARG A 288 -6.84 11.84 29.35
CA ARG A 288 -8.03 12.04 28.51
C ARG A 288 -8.28 10.77 27.70
N HIS A 289 -9.51 10.30 27.69
CA HIS A 289 -10.00 9.07 27.07
C HIS A 289 -9.30 7.79 27.55
N GLY A 290 -8.45 7.88 28.58
CA GLY A 290 -7.56 6.79 29.00
C GLY A 290 -6.31 6.61 28.14
N ASN A 291 -5.98 7.55 27.25
CA ASN A 291 -4.81 7.43 26.38
C ASN A 291 -3.50 7.70 27.15
N VAL A 292 -2.73 6.65 27.44
CA VAL A 292 -1.45 6.80 28.14
C VAL A 292 -0.31 7.31 27.24
N GLY A 293 -0.50 7.27 25.92
CA GLY A 293 0.42 7.82 24.92
C GLY A 293 0.15 9.28 24.56
N SER A 294 -0.78 9.95 25.25
CA SER A 294 -1.12 11.35 24.99
C SER A 294 -0.11 12.32 25.63
N PRO A 295 0.28 13.41 24.93
CA PRO A 295 1.13 14.45 25.51
C PRO A 295 0.46 15.16 26.69
N SER A 296 1.27 15.72 27.60
CA SER A 296 0.80 16.31 28.87
C SER A 296 -0.22 17.44 28.71
N GLY A 297 -0.16 18.20 27.60
CA GLY A 297 -1.05 19.32 27.32
C GLY A 297 -2.52 18.94 27.04
N VAL A 298 -2.83 17.65 26.88
CA VAL A 298 -4.18 17.15 26.60
C VAL A 298 -4.88 16.58 27.83
N ASN A 299 -4.11 16.25 28.87
CA ASN A 299 -4.60 15.58 30.08
C ASN A 299 -5.65 16.41 30.82
N LEU A 300 -6.58 15.72 31.46
CA LEU A 300 -7.63 16.31 32.28
C LEU A 300 -7.07 16.68 33.66
N THR A 301 -7.64 17.71 34.28
CA THR A 301 -7.33 18.03 35.69
C THR A 301 -7.87 16.91 36.59
N ASP A 302 -7.11 16.54 37.63
CA ASP A 302 -7.55 15.57 38.61
C ASP A 302 -8.66 16.14 39.52
N ASP A 303 -9.86 15.58 39.37
CA ASP A 303 -11.06 15.92 40.14
C ASP A 303 -11.49 14.81 41.14
N LEU A 304 -10.62 13.83 41.41
CA LEU A 304 -10.91 12.70 42.30
C LEU A 304 -11.10 13.14 43.75
N VAL A 305 -10.46 14.22 44.17
CA VAL A 305 -10.66 14.83 45.49
C VAL A 305 -11.70 15.93 45.40
N ASP A 306 -12.65 15.94 46.33
CA ASP A 306 -13.57 17.08 46.48
C ASP A 306 -12.82 18.32 47.00
N PRO A 307 -12.88 19.47 46.31
CA PRO A 307 -12.10 20.66 46.68
C PRO A 307 -12.56 21.31 48.00
N VAL A 308 -13.80 21.08 48.44
CA VAL A 308 -14.37 21.66 49.66
C VAL A 308 -14.04 20.81 50.88
N LEU A 309 -14.32 19.51 50.81
CA LEU A 309 -14.04 18.60 51.92
C LEU A 309 -12.55 18.26 52.01
N ASN A 310 -11.84 18.31 50.87
CA ASN A 310 -10.43 17.97 50.72
C ASN A 310 -10.12 16.61 51.38
N VAL A 311 -10.93 15.60 51.05
CA VAL A 311 -10.77 14.20 51.49
C VAL A 311 -11.02 13.27 50.31
N GLU A 312 -10.38 12.10 50.33
CA GLU A 312 -10.67 11.02 49.39
C GLU A 312 -12.07 10.47 49.70
N THR A 313 -12.95 10.49 48.69
CA THR A 313 -14.32 9.95 48.79
C THR A 313 -14.40 8.61 48.09
N THR A 314 -13.97 8.56 46.82
CA THR A 314 -14.00 7.37 45.97
C THR A 314 -12.70 7.21 45.18
N GLN A 315 -12.40 5.96 44.80
CA GLN A 315 -11.46 5.66 43.72
C GLN A 315 -12.25 5.28 42.47
N ARG A 316 -11.59 5.23 41.32
CA ARG A 316 -12.25 4.96 40.04
C ARG A 316 -11.46 3.95 39.23
N VAL A 317 -12.14 3.21 38.37
CA VAL A 317 -11.50 2.39 37.35
C VAL A 317 -11.61 3.14 36.03
N GLN A 318 -10.47 3.41 35.42
CA GLN A 318 -10.38 4.00 34.10
C GLN A 318 -10.09 2.92 33.06
N ILE A 319 -10.79 2.96 31.93
CA ILE A 319 -10.39 2.20 30.74
C ILE A 319 -9.18 2.93 30.15
N GLN A 320 -8.00 2.34 30.24
CA GLN A 320 -6.77 2.90 29.69
C GLN A 320 -6.34 2.14 28.45
N TYR A 321 -5.71 2.84 27.52
CA TYR A 321 -5.22 2.25 26.29
C TYR A 321 -3.95 2.92 25.78
N ARG A 322 -3.31 2.24 24.83
CA ARG A 322 -2.23 2.77 23.99
C ARG A 322 -2.28 2.12 22.60
N LEU A 323 -1.89 2.87 21.58
CA LEU A 323 -1.45 2.27 20.32
C LEU A 323 0.01 1.84 20.49
N ARG A 324 0.30 0.57 20.24
CA ARG A 324 1.64 0.02 20.32
C ARG A 324 2.13 -0.43 18.97
N VAL A 325 3.43 -0.26 18.80
CA VAL A 325 4.21 -0.76 17.68
C VAL A 325 5.07 -1.90 18.21
N TYR A 326 5.02 -3.05 17.55
CA TYR A 326 5.95 -4.14 17.74
C TYR A 326 6.87 -4.25 16.53
N SER A 327 8.17 -4.21 16.80
CA SER A 327 9.25 -4.30 15.83
C SER A 327 10.43 -5.00 16.49
N ASP A 328 10.74 -6.22 16.07
CA ASP A 328 11.95 -6.93 16.46
C ASP A 328 13.05 -6.70 15.42
N LEU A 329 14.29 -6.53 15.86
CA LEU A 329 15.44 -6.18 15.04
C LEU A 329 15.79 -7.27 14.01
N ALA A 330 15.48 -8.53 14.27
CA ALA A 330 15.84 -9.61 13.33
C ALA A 330 14.89 -9.67 12.11
N LEU A 331 13.57 -9.57 12.29
CA LEU A 331 12.55 -9.72 11.23
C LEU A 331 11.22 -9.01 11.49
N GLY A 332 10.99 -8.42 12.67
CA GLY A 332 9.65 -7.94 13.06
C GLY A 332 8.63 -9.08 13.18
N VAL A 333 7.43 -8.88 12.63
CA VAL A 333 6.44 -9.95 12.41
C VAL A 333 6.67 -10.55 11.02
N ASN A 334 6.52 -11.87 10.86
CA ASN A 334 6.50 -12.48 9.54
C ASN A 334 5.05 -12.75 9.11
N PRO A 335 4.44 -11.95 8.22
CA PRO A 335 3.04 -12.13 7.85
C PRO A 335 2.78 -13.45 7.10
N LYS A 336 3.82 -14.18 6.65
CA LYS A 336 3.67 -15.49 6.01
C LYS A 336 3.31 -16.60 6.98
N SER A 337 3.86 -16.56 8.18
CA SER A 337 3.57 -17.51 9.25
C SER A 337 2.66 -16.92 10.34
N GLN A 338 2.59 -15.59 10.42
CA GLN A 338 1.89 -14.84 11.46
C GLN A 338 0.96 -13.77 10.87
N PRO A 339 -0.02 -14.15 10.02
CA PRO A 339 -0.90 -13.21 9.31
C PRO A 339 -1.86 -12.44 10.22
N ASP A 340 -2.03 -12.90 11.47
CA ASP A 340 -2.79 -12.23 12.53
C ASP A 340 -1.90 -11.45 13.51
N ALA A 341 -0.59 -11.47 13.30
CA ALA A 341 0.49 -10.99 14.16
C ALA A 341 0.60 -11.67 15.53
N PHE A 342 -0.50 -11.83 16.26
CA PHE A 342 -0.53 -12.34 17.64
C PHE A 342 -0.20 -13.83 17.78
N SER A 343 -0.15 -14.59 16.68
CA SER A 343 0.53 -15.89 16.66
C SER A 343 2.04 -15.78 16.97
N ASN A 344 2.62 -14.57 16.92
CA ASN A 344 3.94 -14.28 17.46
C ASN A 344 3.90 -14.11 19.00
N VAL A 345 4.40 -15.12 19.72
CA VAL A 345 4.43 -15.14 21.19
C VAL A 345 5.35 -14.09 21.82
N ASN A 346 6.17 -13.39 21.05
CA ASN A 346 7.00 -12.28 21.53
C ASN A 346 6.22 -10.96 21.65
N ILE A 347 4.99 -10.91 21.12
CA ILE A 347 4.09 -9.77 21.33
C ILE A 347 3.45 -9.93 22.70
N LEU A 348 4.09 -9.31 23.69
CA LEU A 348 3.72 -9.39 25.10
C LEU A 348 2.89 -8.19 25.54
N ALA A 349 1.95 -8.45 26.45
CA ALA A 349 1.19 -7.41 27.12
C ALA A 349 2.07 -6.57 28.05
N GLN A 350 1.77 -5.28 28.11
CA GLN A 350 2.41 -4.29 28.97
C GLN A 350 1.46 -3.80 30.06
N GLY A 351 0.17 -3.65 29.74
CA GLY A 351 -0.82 -3.09 30.68
C GLY A 351 -0.37 -1.72 31.22
N ALA A 352 -0.45 -1.55 32.55
CA ALA A 352 -0.04 -0.32 33.22
C ALA A 352 1.48 -0.19 33.44
N GLN A 353 2.27 -1.22 33.09
CA GLN A 353 3.71 -1.24 33.35
C GLN A 353 4.48 -0.32 32.41
N GLY A 354 5.71 0.02 32.81
CA GLY A 354 6.63 0.82 31.99
C GLY A 354 7.20 0.10 30.76
N ALA A 355 7.18 -1.24 30.77
CA ALA A 355 7.66 -2.10 29.68
C ALA A 355 6.82 -3.38 29.56
N PRO A 356 6.85 -4.09 28.42
CA PRO A 356 6.15 -5.37 28.25
C PRO A 356 6.55 -6.39 29.31
N VAL A 357 5.56 -7.12 29.82
CA VAL A 357 5.73 -8.08 30.91
C VAL A 357 6.03 -9.46 30.33
N ALA A 358 7.18 -10.02 30.68
CA ALA A 358 7.57 -11.37 30.27
C ALA A 358 6.48 -12.39 30.60
N THR A 359 6.33 -13.43 29.77
CA THR A 359 5.39 -14.56 29.94
C THR A 359 3.89 -14.26 29.78
N TYR A 360 3.51 -13.04 29.38
CA TYR A 360 2.12 -12.67 29.08
C TYR A 360 1.91 -12.39 27.57
N PRO A 361 1.98 -13.41 26.69
CA PRO A 361 1.65 -13.24 25.28
C PRO A 361 0.14 -13.00 25.09
N PHE A 362 -0.25 -12.36 24.01
CA PHE A 362 -1.67 -12.28 23.64
C PHE A 362 -2.13 -13.60 23.01
N VAL A 363 -3.25 -14.12 23.49
CA VAL A 363 -3.94 -15.31 22.95
C VAL A 363 -5.33 -14.92 22.44
N PRO A 364 -5.88 -15.56 21.40
CA PRO A 364 -7.25 -15.30 20.96
C PRO A 364 -8.26 -15.62 22.08
N ALA A 365 -9.32 -14.82 22.19
CA ALA A 365 -10.41 -15.05 23.14
C ALA A 365 -11.36 -16.15 22.65
N ASP A 366 -10.84 -17.38 22.49
CA ASP A 366 -11.53 -18.52 21.90
C ASP A 366 -12.03 -19.55 22.94
N ALA A 367 -11.92 -19.21 24.22
CA ALA A 367 -12.23 -20.08 25.36
C ALA A 367 -11.46 -21.43 25.38
N ALA A 368 -10.33 -21.53 24.68
CA ALA A 368 -9.55 -22.76 24.57
C ALA A 368 -8.03 -22.55 24.64
N THR A 369 -7.51 -21.47 24.06
CA THR A 369 -6.07 -21.24 23.92
C THR A 369 -5.44 -20.83 25.24
N VAL A 370 -4.38 -21.53 25.63
CA VAL A 370 -3.55 -21.23 26.81
C VAL A 370 -2.09 -21.23 26.39
N VAL A 371 -1.40 -20.11 26.60
CA VAL A 371 0.03 -19.95 26.29
C VAL A 371 0.70 -19.17 27.42
N ALA A 372 1.69 -19.78 28.06
CA ALA A 372 2.37 -19.22 29.23
C ALA A 372 1.35 -18.79 30.32
N ASN A 373 1.39 -17.53 30.78
CA ASN A 373 0.50 -17.01 31.82
C ASN A 373 -0.78 -16.36 31.25
N SER A 374 -1.10 -16.62 29.98
CA SER A 374 -2.31 -16.13 29.34
C SER A 374 -3.26 -17.30 29.07
N ASP A 375 -4.48 -17.20 29.59
CA ASP A 375 -5.47 -18.28 29.59
C ASP A 375 -6.84 -17.78 29.13
N ALA A 376 -7.22 -18.12 27.89
CA ALA A 376 -8.53 -17.77 27.34
C ALA A 376 -9.69 -18.55 28.00
N THR A 377 -9.42 -19.71 28.61
CA THR A 377 -10.44 -20.49 29.32
C THR A 377 -10.88 -19.79 30.60
N ALA A 378 -9.95 -19.09 31.26
CA ALA A 378 -10.22 -18.31 32.46
C ALA A 378 -11.06 -17.04 32.19
N TYR A 379 -11.01 -16.50 30.96
CA TYR A 379 -11.84 -15.36 30.56
C TYR A 379 -13.33 -15.73 30.48
N GLY A 380 -13.65 -16.96 30.08
CA GLY A 380 -15.01 -17.53 30.12
C GLY A 380 -15.98 -17.04 29.04
N PHE A 381 -15.53 -16.20 28.09
CA PHE A 381 -16.32 -15.74 26.95
C PHE A 381 -15.56 -15.96 25.64
N GLU A 382 -16.28 -16.30 24.57
CA GLU A 382 -15.73 -16.31 23.21
C GLU A 382 -15.96 -14.93 22.57
N ASP A 383 -14.89 -14.30 22.08
CA ASP A 383 -14.94 -13.05 21.31
C ASP A 383 -13.98 -13.14 20.13
N ALA A 384 -14.53 -13.33 18.93
CA ALA A 384 -13.77 -13.60 17.72
C ALA A 384 -12.84 -12.45 17.30
N GLY A 385 -13.10 -11.21 17.73
CA GLY A 385 -12.27 -10.05 17.39
C GLY A 385 -11.20 -9.73 18.44
N LEU A 386 -11.19 -10.43 19.57
CA LEU A 386 -10.41 -10.08 20.77
C LEU A 386 -9.20 -10.99 20.96
N TYR A 387 -8.10 -10.39 21.38
CA TYR A 387 -6.99 -11.08 22.01
C TYR A 387 -6.84 -10.61 23.44
N LEU A 388 -6.42 -11.51 24.32
CA LEU A 388 -6.22 -11.22 25.73
C LEU A 388 -4.91 -11.80 26.23
N ALA A 389 -4.36 -11.18 27.26
CA ALA A 389 -3.23 -11.69 28.03
C ALA A 389 -3.57 -11.68 29.52
N GLY A 390 -3.04 -12.65 30.26
CA GLY A 390 -3.39 -12.90 31.66
C GLY A 390 -4.44 -13.99 31.83
N ASP A 391 -4.70 -14.34 33.09
CA ASP A 391 -5.56 -15.45 33.51
C ASP A 391 -6.65 -15.00 34.51
N GLY A 392 -6.78 -13.69 34.75
CA GLY A 392 -7.73 -13.12 35.70
C GLY A 392 -7.35 -13.28 37.18
N SER A 393 -6.17 -13.86 37.47
CA SER A 393 -5.69 -14.04 38.85
C SER A 393 -5.21 -12.73 39.47
N SER A 394 -5.11 -12.71 40.81
CA SER A 394 -4.47 -11.60 41.53
C SER A 394 -2.99 -11.44 41.18
N ALA A 395 -2.32 -12.52 40.78
CA ALA A 395 -0.94 -12.49 40.32
C ALA A 395 -0.83 -11.75 38.97
N ALA A 396 -1.69 -12.09 38.00
CA ALA A 396 -1.76 -11.38 36.73
C ALA A 396 -2.18 -9.91 36.90
N SER A 397 -3.16 -9.63 37.77
CA SER A 397 -3.57 -8.27 38.12
C SER A 397 -2.39 -7.44 38.64
N THR A 398 -1.57 -8.02 39.53
CA THR A 398 -0.37 -7.34 40.05
C THR A 398 0.70 -7.16 38.98
N ALA A 399 0.96 -8.19 38.17
CA ALA A 399 2.00 -8.17 37.15
C ALA A 399 1.69 -7.18 36.01
N LEU A 400 0.46 -7.17 35.52
CA LEU A 400 0.02 -6.31 34.40
C LEU A 400 -0.48 -4.93 34.88
N GLY A 401 -0.71 -4.77 36.18
CA GLY A 401 -1.29 -3.55 36.76
C GLY A 401 -2.74 -3.30 36.31
N SER A 402 -3.45 -4.37 35.91
CA SER A 402 -4.86 -4.33 35.56
C SER A 402 -5.75 -4.75 36.74
N VAL A 403 -6.98 -4.24 36.79
CA VAL A 403 -7.92 -4.50 37.90
C VAL A 403 -8.45 -5.93 37.88
N ASP A 404 -8.70 -6.47 36.69
CA ASP A 404 -9.36 -7.76 36.45
C ASP A 404 -8.38 -8.88 36.10
N GLY A 405 -7.06 -8.62 36.10
CA GLY A 405 -6.04 -9.61 35.75
C GLY A 405 -5.93 -9.90 34.26
N PHE A 406 -6.56 -9.10 33.39
CA PHE A 406 -6.46 -9.20 31.95
C PHE A 406 -5.94 -7.91 31.31
N VAL A 407 -5.31 -8.06 30.15
CA VAL A 407 -5.01 -6.97 29.21
C VAL A 407 -5.52 -7.42 27.84
N TYR A 408 -6.17 -6.52 27.13
CA TYR A 408 -6.88 -6.80 25.89
C TYR A 408 -6.19 -6.16 24.70
N ALA A 409 -6.30 -6.77 23.53
CA ALA A 409 -5.76 -6.20 22.30
C ALA A 409 -6.62 -6.51 21.07
N ILE A 410 -6.61 -5.56 20.12
CA ILE A 410 -7.13 -5.73 18.77
C ILE A 410 -6.12 -5.20 17.74
N PRO A 411 -5.97 -5.84 16.57
CA PRO A 411 -4.99 -5.43 15.55
C PRO A 411 -5.41 -4.12 14.86
N VAL A 412 -4.44 -3.34 14.42
CA VAL A 412 -4.64 -2.10 13.64
C VAL A 412 -4.10 -2.25 12.23
N CYS A 413 -2.78 -2.39 12.05
CA CYS A 413 -2.19 -2.56 10.72
C CYS A 413 -0.83 -3.27 10.77
N PHE A 414 -0.42 -3.77 9.61
CA PHE A 414 0.99 -4.00 9.30
C PHE A 414 1.58 -2.80 8.57
N VAL A 415 2.87 -2.56 8.81
CA VAL A 415 3.68 -1.64 8.03
C VAL A 415 4.89 -2.38 7.48
N PHE A 416 4.96 -2.55 6.17
CA PHE A 416 6.07 -3.19 5.48
C PHE A 416 7.20 -2.18 5.31
N ARG A 417 8.35 -2.47 5.90
CA ARG A 417 9.48 -1.53 5.93
C ARG A 417 10.43 -1.81 4.79
N ARG A 418 10.84 -0.74 4.11
CA ARG A 418 12.03 -0.72 3.25
C ARG A 418 13.28 -0.78 4.13
N ASN A 419 14.35 -1.36 3.61
CA ASN A 419 15.63 -1.46 4.32
C ASN A 419 16.41 -0.16 4.21
N ASP A 420 17.10 0.24 5.28
CA ASP A 420 18.07 1.31 5.24
C ASP A 420 19.32 0.83 4.47
N ALA A 421 19.44 1.29 3.22
CA ALA A 421 20.55 0.97 2.33
C ALA A 421 21.61 2.09 2.29
N THR A 422 21.51 3.09 3.16
CA THR A 422 22.41 4.25 3.18
C THR A 422 23.86 3.85 3.41
N ALA A 423 24.11 2.81 4.22
CA ALA A 423 25.45 2.29 4.49
C ALA A 423 25.94 1.23 3.49
N THR A 424 25.06 0.67 2.65
CA THR A 424 25.35 -0.44 1.74
C THR A 424 25.36 -0.06 0.27
N GLY A 425 25.35 1.24 -0.05
CA GLY A 425 25.49 1.74 -1.43
C GLY A 425 24.16 2.10 -2.11
N GLY A 426 23.05 2.13 -1.38
CA GLY A 426 21.72 2.54 -1.87
C GLY A 426 20.87 1.40 -2.39
N PHE A 427 19.78 1.74 -3.06
CA PHE A 427 18.94 0.81 -3.81
C PHE A 427 19.78 -0.04 -4.76
N SER A 428 19.59 -1.36 -4.72
CA SER A 428 20.30 -2.31 -5.58
C SER A 428 19.29 -3.19 -6.33
N PRO A 429 19.21 -3.10 -7.67
CA PRO A 429 18.29 -3.90 -8.49
C PRO A 429 18.37 -5.41 -8.20
N ALA A 430 19.58 -5.95 -8.06
CA ALA A 430 19.82 -7.38 -7.94
C ALA A 430 19.96 -7.88 -6.49
N ALA A 431 20.48 -7.07 -5.56
CA ALA A 431 20.83 -7.52 -4.22
C ALA A 431 19.87 -7.03 -3.11
N ASN A 432 19.22 -5.88 -3.30
CA ASN A 432 18.36 -5.27 -2.29
C ASN A 432 17.30 -4.36 -2.93
N ALA A 433 16.34 -4.97 -3.64
CA ALA A 433 15.24 -4.25 -4.30
C ALA A 433 14.27 -3.58 -3.28
N ASN A 434 14.25 -4.05 -2.03
CA ASN A 434 13.53 -3.41 -0.92
C ASN A 434 14.33 -2.26 -0.23
N GLY A 435 15.57 -1.99 -0.66
CA GLY A 435 16.44 -0.98 -0.05
C GLY A 435 16.18 0.45 -0.53
N GLY A 436 16.36 1.43 0.35
CA GLY A 436 16.36 2.84 -0.03
C GLY A 436 17.26 3.68 0.88
N ILE A 437 17.57 4.89 0.46
CA ILE A 437 18.28 5.89 1.27
C ILE A 437 17.33 6.71 2.14
N ASN A 438 17.87 7.42 3.12
CA ASN A 438 17.09 8.30 4.00
C ASN A 438 16.74 9.62 3.30
N PHE A 439 15.56 10.17 3.58
CA PHE A 439 15.09 11.41 2.94
C PHE A 439 16.03 12.61 3.16
N THR A 440 16.71 12.68 4.31
CA THR A 440 17.51 13.84 4.72
C THR A 440 18.97 13.83 4.24
N HIS A 441 19.33 12.94 3.31
CA HIS A 441 20.69 12.86 2.77
C HIS A 441 21.12 14.15 2.03
N VAL A 442 22.40 14.51 2.14
CA VAL A 442 23.00 15.74 1.56
C VAL A 442 23.56 15.56 0.15
N GLY A 443 23.06 14.56 -0.57
CA GLY A 443 23.65 14.00 -1.79
C GLY A 443 24.27 12.64 -1.50
N PHE A 444 24.04 11.67 -2.39
CA PHE A 444 24.41 10.28 -2.19
C PHE A 444 25.05 9.69 -3.46
N ALA A 445 26.00 8.79 -3.33
CA ALA A 445 26.61 8.10 -4.47
C ALA A 445 26.14 6.64 -4.47
N ASN A 446 25.11 6.34 -5.27
CA ASN A 446 24.59 4.97 -5.38
C ASN A 446 25.56 4.13 -6.22
N THR A 447 26.00 2.99 -5.69
CA THR A 447 27.04 2.15 -6.31
C THR A 447 26.50 0.97 -7.12
N HIS A 448 25.17 0.84 -7.24
CA HIS A 448 24.51 -0.38 -7.73
C HIS A 448 23.62 -0.17 -8.96
N ILE A 449 23.25 1.06 -9.31
CA ILE A 449 22.31 1.36 -10.41
C ILE A 449 22.97 1.58 -11.77
N ASP A 450 24.30 1.56 -11.85
CA ASP A 450 25.06 1.55 -13.12
C ASP A 450 26.40 0.83 -12.91
N VAL A 451 26.70 -0.19 -13.72
CA VAL A 451 27.98 -0.92 -13.65
C VAL A 451 29.17 -0.07 -14.10
N ALA A 452 28.93 1.04 -14.81
CA ALA A 452 29.96 1.99 -15.22
C ALA A 452 30.57 2.77 -14.05
N GLY A 453 29.88 2.83 -12.90
CA GLY A 453 30.39 3.42 -11.67
C GLY A 453 29.30 4.10 -10.81
N PRO A 454 29.68 4.66 -9.64
CA PRO A 454 28.72 5.26 -8.73
C PRO A 454 27.98 6.47 -9.35
N VAL A 455 26.66 6.48 -9.21
CA VAL A 455 25.78 7.54 -9.69
C VAL A 455 25.46 8.52 -8.57
N ALA A 456 25.63 9.82 -8.83
CA ALA A 456 25.32 10.87 -7.88
C ALA A 456 23.82 11.18 -7.84
N ILE A 457 23.20 10.93 -6.69
CA ILE A 457 21.82 11.29 -6.38
C ILE A 457 21.81 12.60 -5.60
N ALA A 458 21.04 13.58 -6.09
CA ALA A 458 20.92 14.91 -5.52
C ALA A 458 20.28 14.90 -4.13
N ALA A 459 20.60 15.88 -3.29
CA ALA A 459 20.09 15.95 -1.92
C ALA A 459 18.56 15.97 -1.84
N GLY A 460 17.98 15.18 -0.94
CA GLY A 460 16.53 15.06 -0.77
C GLY A 460 15.81 14.38 -1.93
N LYS A 461 16.52 13.59 -2.75
CA LYS A 461 15.97 12.85 -3.89
C LYS A 461 16.18 11.36 -3.69
N SER A 462 15.16 10.59 -4.00
CA SER A 462 15.23 9.13 -3.88
C SER A 462 16.12 8.54 -4.96
N ASP A 463 16.83 7.48 -4.59
CA ASP A 463 17.61 6.62 -5.48
C ASP A 463 16.84 5.38 -5.94
N ARG A 464 15.52 5.34 -5.71
CA ARG A 464 14.64 4.25 -6.10
C ARG A 464 13.77 4.61 -7.32
N PRO A 465 13.37 3.61 -8.12
CA PRO A 465 12.49 3.82 -9.26
C PRO A 465 11.05 4.18 -8.88
N ASP A 466 10.64 3.98 -7.62
CA ASP A 466 9.34 4.39 -7.08
C ASP A 466 9.36 5.79 -6.45
N GLY A 467 10.54 6.42 -6.32
CA GLY A 467 10.69 7.74 -5.71
C GLY A 467 10.56 7.75 -4.18
N LEU A 468 10.45 6.59 -3.53
CA LEU A 468 10.19 6.47 -2.08
C LEU A 468 11.50 6.34 -1.28
N PHE A 469 11.41 6.47 0.04
CA PHE A 469 12.54 6.40 0.98
C PHE A 469 12.30 5.33 2.05
N HIS A 470 13.34 4.92 2.78
CA HIS A 470 13.17 3.90 3.83
C HIS A 470 12.60 4.47 5.14
N ASP A 471 12.83 5.76 5.40
CA ASP A 471 12.42 6.47 6.60
C ASP A 471 11.08 7.19 6.44
N LEU A 472 10.45 7.13 5.27
CA LEU A 472 9.11 7.65 5.04
C LEU A 472 8.13 6.49 4.81
N ILE A 473 6.94 6.61 5.39
CA ILE A 473 5.86 5.63 5.25
C ILE A 473 4.87 6.15 4.22
N ASP A 474 4.61 5.34 3.20
CA ASP A 474 3.64 5.62 2.16
C ASP A 474 2.40 4.71 2.28
N ALA A 475 1.35 5.03 1.52
CA ALA A 475 0.13 4.24 1.46
C ALA A 475 0.40 2.78 1.06
N VAL A 476 1.33 2.54 0.13
CA VAL A 476 1.67 1.19 -0.32
C VAL A 476 2.34 0.33 0.76
N ASP A 477 2.82 0.94 1.84
CA ASP A 477 3.52 0.24 2.92
C ASP A 477 2.56 -0.31 3.99
N VAL A 478 1.28 0.09 3.98
CA VAL A 478 0.33 -0.23 5.05
C VAL A 478 -0.71 -1.26 4.60
N LEU A 479 -0.89 -2.32 5.40
CA LEU A 479 -2.03 -3.23 5.29
C LEU A 479 -2.94 -3.05 6.51
N ASP A 480 -4.19 -2.66 6.28
CA ASP A 480 -5.19 -2.51 7.33
C ASP A 480 -5.65 -3.88 7.86
N LEU A 481 -5.60 -4.07 9.19
CA LEU A 481 -6.01 -5.29 9.88
C LEU A 481 -7.22 -5.07 10.81
N ARG A 482 -7.74 -3.84 10.86
CA ARG A 482 -8.87 -3.48 11.71
C ARG A 482 -10.12 -4.24 11.27
N ARG A 483 -10.63 -5.10 12.15
CA ARG A 483 -11.95 -5.70 11.98
C ARG A 483 -13.02 -4.68 12.34
N HIS A 484 -13.93 -4.43 11.40
CA HIS A 484 -14.99 -3.45 11.63
C HIS A 484 -16.27 -4.14 12.08
N VAL A 485 -16.86 -3.63 13.15
CA VAL A 485 -18.10 -4.14 13.71
C VAL A 485 -19.24 -3.18 13.36
N THR A 486 -20.33 -3.77 12.88
CA THR A 486 -21.50 -3.03 12.41
C THR A 486 -22.69 -3.28 13.34
N PRO A 487 -23.48 -2.25 13.65
CA PRO A 487 -24.75 -2.45 14.34
C PRO A 487 -25.72 -3.37 13.55
N PRO A 488 -26.72 -3.97 14.21
CA PRO A 488 -27.77 -4.74 13.52
C PRO A 488 -28.49 -3.94 12.43
N GLY A 489 -28.96 -4.62 11.38
CA GLY A 489 -29.68 -4.01 10.26
C GLY A 489 -28.81 -3.66 9.04
N TYR A 490 -27.62 -4.26 8.93
CA TYR A 490 -26.72 -4.10 7.80
C TYR A 490 -27.29 -4.73 6.52
N ASP A 491 -27.28 -4.01 5.40
CA ASP A 491 -27.76 -4.53 4.11
C ASP A 491 -26.64 -5.31 3.39
N PHE A 492 -26.67 -6.63 3.55
CA PHE A 492 -25.70 -7.55 2.95
C PHE A 492 -25.80 -7.64 1.42
N ALA A 493 -26.93 -7.31 0.80
CA ALA A 493 -27.06 -7.37 -0.65
C ALA A 493 -26.33 -6.19 -1.30
N SER A 494 -26.48 -4.99 -0.74
CA SER A 494 -25.71 -3.81 -1.16
C SER A 494 -24.22 -3.99 -0.87
N GLU A 495 -23.86 -4.59 0.27
CA GLU A 495 -22.47 -4.92 0.60
C GLU A 495 -21.85 -5.92 -0.40
N LEU A 496 -22.56 -7.00 -0.74
CA LEU A 496 -22.10 -7.97 -1.74
C LEU A 496 -21.81 -7.27 -3.06
N LYS A 497 -22.70 -6.38 -3.52
CA LYS A 497 -22.47 -5.60 -4.73
C LYS A 497 -21.21 -4.74 -4.61
N PHE A 498 -21.04 -4.02 -3.52
CA PHE A 498 -19.85 -3.17 -3.28
C PHE A 498 -18.55 -3.99 -3.29
N GLN A 499 -18.52 -5.16 -2.64
CA GLN A 499 -17.34 -6.02 -2.60
C GLN A 499 -17.02 -6.65 -3.96
N SER A 500 -18.03 -7.11 -4.70
CA SER A 500 -17.83 -7.65 -6.05
C SER A 500 -17.34 -6.59 -7.04
N GLN A 501 -17.85 -5.36 -6.94
CA GLN A 501 -17.37 -4.23 -7.74
C GLN A 501 -15.94 -3.84 -7.37
N SER A 502 -15.63 -3.80 -6.06
CA SER A 502 -14.29 -3.53 -5.54
C SER A 502 -13.26 -4.59 -5.94
N LEU A 503 -13.70 -5.81 -6.25
CA LEU A 503 -12.82 -6.85 -6.77
C LEU A 503 -12.53 -6.64 -8.27
N MET A 504 -13.55 -6.30 -9.05
CA MET A 504 -13.43 -6.07 -10.50
C MET A 504 -12.68 -4.78 -10.85
N ASP A 505 -12.72 -3.77 -9.98
CA ASP A 505 -11.94 -2.53 -10.09
C ASP A 505 -10.54 -2.62 -9.46
N GLN A 506 -10.18 -3.78 -8.89
CA GLN A 506 -8.91 -4.05 -8.21
C GLN A 506 -8.62 -3.20 -6.98
N THR A 507 -9.64 -2.55 -6.39
CA THR A 507 -9.49 -1.75 -5.18
C THR A 507 -9.68 -2.55 -3.89
N ASN A 508 -9.96 -3.86 -3.98
CA ASN A 508 -10.02 -4.78 -2.85
C ASN A 508 -8.61 -5.14 -2.34
N LEU A 509 -7.88 -4.16 -1.82
CA LEU A 509 -6.50 -4.26 -1.32
C LEU A 509 -6.46 -4.83 0.11
N THR A 510 -6.91 -6.07 0.30
CA THR A 510 -7.07 -6.70 1.63
C THR A 510 -6.05 -7.79 1.93
N TRP A 511 -5.20 -8.09 0.96
CA TRP A 511 -4.14 -9.10 1.07
C TRP A 511 -2.82 -8.59 0.49
N GLN A 512 -1.74 -8.89 1.19
CA GLN A 512 -0.38 -8.55 0.78
C GLN A 512 0.33 -9.78 0.22
N VAL A 513 1.24 -9.56 -0.71
CA VAL A 513 2.16 -10.59 -1.19
C VAL A 513 3.58 -10.03 -1.26
N ASP A 514 4.56 -10.91 -1.03
CA ASP A 514 5.96 -10.64 -1.29
C ASP A 514 6.20 -10.71 -2.80
N ALA A 515 6.71 -9.64 -3.41
CA ALA A 515 6.93 -9.59 -4.86
C ALA A 515 7.77 -10.77 -5.36
N SER A 516 8.74 -11.23 -4.56
CA SER A 516 9.58 -12.38 -4.90
C SER A 516 8.92 -13.76 -4.79
N ASP A 517 7.70 -13.83 -4.24
CA ASP A 517 6.91 -15.06 -4.23
C ASP A 517 6.13 -15.25 -5.54
N VAL A 518 5.78 -14.15 -6.21
CA VAL A 518 4.95 -14.13 -7.43
C VAL A 518 5.84 -14.20 -8.68
N GLY A 519 6.90 -13.40 -8.71
CA GLY A 519 7.83 -13.28 -9.83
C GLY A 519 9.27 -13.17 -9.35
N LEU A 520 10.19 -13.02 -10.30
CA LEU A 520 11.59 -12.78 -9.99
C LEU A 520 11.80 -11.28 -9.76
N ILE A 521 12.38 -10.94 -8.60
CA ILE A 521 12.85 -9.57 -8.32
C ILE A 521 13.97 -9.58 -7.29
N GLY A 522 15.06 -8.87 -7.59
CA GLY A 522 16.21 -8.65 -6.71
C GLY A 522 16.70 -9.91 -5.99
N ASN A 523 16.74 -11.05 -6.70
CA ASN A 523 17.14 -12.34 -6.15
C ASN A 523 16.48 -12.69 -4.79
N GLY A 524 15.17 -12.42 -4.66
CA GLY A 524 14.41 -12.68 -3.43
C GLY A 524 14.30 -11.49 -2.47
N SER A 525 14.88 -10.34 -2.80
CA SER A 525 14.83 -9.11 -1.99
C SER A 525 13.68 -8.16 -2.35
N GLY A 526 12.67 -8.64 -3.07
CA GLY A 526 11.44 -7.87 -3.36
C GLY A 526 10.70 -7.38 -2.11
N GLY A 527 9.99 -6.27 -2.25
CA GLY A 527 9.15 -5.72 -1.16
C GLY A 527 7.86 -6.51 -0.94
N GLN A 528 7.25 -6.34 0.22
CA GLN A 528 5.91 -6.86 0.56
C GLN A 528 4.90 -5.71 0.54
N SER A 529 3.75 -5.90 -0.13
CA SER A 529 2.68 -4.90 -0.21
C SER A 529 1.40 -5.51 -0.81
N THR A 530 0.29 -4.78 -0.77
CA THR A 530 -0.90 -5.01 -1.58
C THR A 530 -0.70 -4.61 -3.05
N THR A 531 0.25 -3.71 -3.32
CA THR A 531 0.64 -3.21 -4.65
C THR A 531 2.17 -3.21 -4.80
N PRO A 532 2.83 -4.38 -4.70
CA PRO A 532 4.28 -4.46 -4.71
C PRO A 532 4.87 -3.95 -6.03
N MET A 533 6.12 -3.49 -5.93
CA MET A 533 6.94 -3.12 -7.08
C MET A 533 7.46 -4.39 -7.77
N TYR A 534 7.26 -4.46 -9.08
CA TYR A 534 7.79 -5.50 -9.96
C TYR A 534 8.85 -4.91 -10.89
N CYS A 535 9.67 -5.80 -11.45
CA CYS A 535 10.68 -5.47 -12.44
C CYS A 535 10.57 -6.46 -13.59
N ASN A 536 10.52 -5.94 -14.81
CA ASN A 536 10.72 -6.74 -16.01
C ASN A 536 11.97 -6.30 -16.75
N GLU A 537 12.74 -7.29 -17.20
CA GLU A 537 13.98 -7.10 -17.93
C GLU A 537 13.73 -7.20 -19.44
N VAL A 538 14.25 -6.22 -20.19
CA VAL A 538 14.20 -6.19 -21.66
C VAL A 538 15.59 -5.87 -22.19
N GLY A 539 16.06 -6.69 -23.14
CA GLY A 539 17.40 -6.59 -23.69
C GLY A 539 18.12 -7.93 -23.66
N ARG A 540 19.42 -7.95 -23.42
CA ARG A 540 20.25 -9.15 -23.46
C ARG A 540 19.72 -10.35 -22.64
N ALA A 541 19.74 -11.55 -23.24
CA ALA A 541 19.60 -12.80 -22.50
C ALA A 541 20.84 -13.12 -21.62
N GLY A 542 20.61 -13.41 -20.32
CA GLY A 542 21.66 -13.84 -19.38
C GLY A 542 22.52 -12.71 -18.82
N ALA A 543 21.92 -11.55 -18.53
CA ALA A 543 22.56 -10.43 -17.85
C ALA A 543 23.15 -10.84 -16.47
N PRO A 544 24.29 -10.26 -16.06
CA PRO A 544 24.99 -10.60 -14.82
C PRO A 544 24.31 -9.97 -13.60
N GLY A 545 23.08 -10.40 -13.30
CA GLY A 545 22.31 -9.91 -12.17
C GLY A 545 20.83 -9.90 -12.52
N PHE A 546 20.04 -10.70 -11.81
CA PHE A 546 18.59 -10.76 -11.99
C PHE A 546 17.95 -9.64 -11.16
N ALA A 547 17.65 -8.52 -11.80
CA ALA A 547 16.80 -7.47 -11.26
C ALA A 547 15.33 -7.86 -11.29
N GLY A 548 14.89 -8.58 -12.34
CA GLY A 548 13.50 -8.90 -12.59
C GLY A 548 13.25 -10.12 -13.47
N ASP A 549 11.99 -10.32 -13.86
CA ASP A 549 11.61 -11.34 -14.84
C ASP A 549 11.94 -10.89 -16.27
N PHE A 550 12.62 -11.74 -17.03
CA PHE A 550 12.98 -11.49 -18.41
C PHE A 550 11.80 -11.64 -19.37
N ILE A 551 11.51 -10.60 -20.16
CA ILE A 551 10.47 -10.66 -21.20
C ILE A 551 11.05 -11.22 -22.49
N ARG A 552 12.01 -10.49 -23.11
CA ARG A 552 12.70 -10.88 -24.35
C ARG A 552 13.85 -9.93 -24.68
N GLU A 553 14.61 -10.31 -25.71
CA GLU A 553 15.65 -9.47 -26.31
C GLU A 553 15.10 -8.35 -27.19
N PHE A 554 15.88 -7.27 -27.30
CA PHE A 554 15.68 -6.29 -28.35
C PHE A 554 15.93 -6.97 -29.70
N ASP A 555 14.96 -6.86 -30.61
CA ASP A 555 15.02 -7.46 -31.94
C ASP A 555 15.24 -6.42 -33.05
N HIS A 556 15.45 -5.15 -32.67
CA HIS A 556 15.64 -4.01 -33.58
C HIS A 556 14.40 -3.68 -34.44
N VAL A 557 13.24 -4.26 -34.13
CA VAL A 557 11.97 -4.03 -34.84
C VAL A 557 10.90 -3.53 -33.88
N ALA A 558 10.72 -4.22 -32.76
CA ALA A 558 9.68 -3.92 -31.79
C ALA A 558 9.96 -2.64 -30.99
N ARG A 559 8.94 -1.81 -30.85
CA ARG A 559 8.91 -0.73 -29.86
C ARG A 559 7.97 -1.07 -28.70
N ARG A 560 6.92 -1.84 -28.98
CA ARG A 560 5.93 -2.27 -27.97
C ARG A 560 6.14 -3.72 -27.55
N PHE A 561 6.04 -3.96 -26.26
CA PHE A 561 6.17 -5.26 -25.61
C PHE A 561 4.87 -5.52 -24.85
N ALA A 562 3.97 -6.31 -25.43
CA ALA A 562 2.61 -6.45 -24.92
C ALA A 562 2.12 -7.90 -24.84
N SER A 563 1.21 -8.15 -23.89
CA SER A 563 0.52 -9.44 -23.80
C SER A 563 -0.57 -9.62 -24.86
N GLN A 564 -1.13 -8.53 -25.41
CA GLN A 564 -1.96 -8.59 -26.61
C GLN A 564 -1.10 -8.71 -27.87
N SER A 565 -1.69 -9.15 -28.98
CA SER A 565 -1.03 -9.16 -30.28
C SER A 565 -0.64 -7.73 -30.67
N VAL A 566 0.62 -7.54 -31.07
CA VAL A 566 1.16 -6.24 -31.48
C VAL A 566 1.61 -6.32 -32.92
N VAL A 567 1.31 -5.28 -33.67
CA VAL A 567 1.77 -5.11 -35.04
C VAL A 567 2.78 -3.96 -35.08
N GLU A 568 3.94 -4.21 -35.65
CA GLU A 568 4.97 -3.20 -35.88
C GLU A 568 5.26 -3.07 -37.38
N GLN A 569 5.62 -1.86 -37.77
CA GLN A 569 5.97 -1.52 -39.15
C GLN A 569 7.44 -1.18 -39.22
N ILE A 570 8.13 -1.81 -40.16
CA ILE A 570 9.55 -1.59 -40.45
C ILE A 570 9.73 -1.26 -41.93
N VAL A 571 10.70 -0.39 -42.21
CA VAL A 571 11.04 0.05 -43.56
C VAL A 571 12.48 -0.32 -43.84
N PHE A 572 12.69 -1.05 -44.93
CA PHE A 572 14.02 -1.33 -45.45
C PHE A 572 14.33 -0.44 -46.64
N GLU A 573 15.56 0.06 -46.68
CA GLU A 573 16.09 0.87 -47.76
C GLU A 573 17.03 0.01 -48.58
N VAL A 574 16.68 -0.27 -49.83
CA VAL A 574 17.44 -1.20 -50.68
C VAL A 574 17.87 -0.48 -51.95
N LEU A 575 19.18 -0.44 -52.20
CA LEU A 575 19.75 0.08 -53.43
C LEU A 575 19.81 -1.02 -54.51
N PRO A 576 19.79 -0.68 -55.82
CA PRO A 576 19.98 -1.66 -56.89
C PRO A 576 21.38 -2.27 -56.90
N THR A 577 22.33 -1.61 -56.23
CA THR A 577 23.75 -1.99 -56.16
C THR A 577 24.39 -1.51 -54.86
N GLY A 578 25.43 -2.21 -54.41
CA GLY A 578 26.23 -1.81 -53.26
C GLY A 578 26.45 -2.92 -52.25
N ALA A 579 27.04 -2.57 -51.11
CA ALA A 579 27.13 -3.47 -49.97
C ALA A 579 25.77 -3.48 -49.26
N HIS A 580 25.13 -4.65 -49.20
CA HIS A 580 23.90 -4.83 -48.45
C HIS A 580 24.20 -5.33 -47.02
N PRO A 581 23.33 -5.00 -46.05
CA PRO A 581 23.29 -5.66 -44.76
C PRO A 581 23.28 -7.18 -44.88
N THR A 582 23.88 -7.86 -43.91
CA THR A 582 23.77 -9.33 -43.85
C THR A 582 22.30 -9.71 -43.69
N GLY A 583 21.77 -10.53 -44.60
CA GLY A 583 20.35 -10.90 -44.64
C GLY A 583 19.51 -10.11 -45.64
N ILE A 584 20.05 -9.06 -46.28
CA ILE A 584 19.43 -8.45 -47.46
C ILE A 584 20.25 -8.83 -48.68
N THR A 585 19.62 -9.39 -49.70
CA THR A 585 20.29 -9.69 -50.97
C THR A 585 19.46 -9.24 -52.16
N VAL A 586 20.12 -8.62 -53.13
CA VAL A 586 19.54 -8.27 -54.42
C VAL A 586 20.14 -9.18 -55.48
N THR A 587 19.32 -10.04 -56.07
CA THR A 587 19.69 -10.90 -57.20
C THR A 587 19.26 -10.24 -58.49
N LYS A 588 20.23 -9.87 -59.33
CA LYS A 588 20.01 -9.17 -60.59
C LYS A 588 19.57 -10.12 -61.71
N ALA A 589 18.54 -9.73 -62.46
CA ALA A 589 18.09 -10.47 -63.64
C ALA A 589 18.72 -9.96 -64.95
N GLY A 590 19.04 -8.66 -65.01
CA GLY A 590 19.67 -8.01 -66.16
C GLY A 590 21.20 -8.06 -66.16
N ALA A 591 21.81 -7.50 -67.22
CA ALA A 591 23.26 -7.48 -67.40
C ALA A 591 23.98 -6.30 -66.71
N SER A 592 23.25 -5.23 -66.36
CA SER A 592 23.74 -4.11 -65.57
C SER A 592 23.64 -4.42 -64.08
N VAL A 593 24.58 -3.88 -63.33
CA VAL A 593 24.66 -4.04 -61.87
C VAL A 593 24.31 -2.76 -61.15
N LEU A 594 23.79 -1.72 -61.82
CA LEU A 594 23.67 -0.36 -61.27
C LEU A 594 22.23 0.18 -61.19
N SER A 595 21.27 -0.47 -61.84
CA SER A 595 19.91 0.03 -62.11
C SER A 595 18.87 -1.05 -61.83
N TRP A 596 17.61 -0.70 -61.60
CA TRP A 596 16.52 -1.67 -61.45
C TRP A 596 16.00 -2.19 -62.80
N CYS A 597 15.80 -3.51 -62.93
CA CYS A 597 15.15 -4.12 -64.09
C CYS A 597 14.12 -5.17 -63.69
N GLU A 598 13.25 -5.55 -64.62
CA GLU A 598 12.28 -6.62 -64.44
C GLU A 598 12.98 -7.91 -64.02
N GLY A 599 12.36 -8.69 -63.13
CA GLY A 599 12.88 -9.96 -62.66
C GLY A 599 13.96 -9.86 -61.58
N ASP A 600 14.44 -8.66 -61.23
CA ASP A 600 15.28 -8.48 -60.05
C ASP A 600 14.56 -8.99 -58.79
N VAL A 601 15.28 -9.74 -57.94
CA VAL A 601 14.73 -10.31 -56.72
C VAL A 601 15.40 -9.69 -55.50
N ILE A 602 14.59 -9.19 -54.58
CA ILE A 602 15.03 -8.67 -53.29
C ILE A 602 14.61 -9.66 -52.21
N ASP A 603 15.59 -10.27 -51.55
CA ASP A 603 15.35 -11.14 -50.40
C ASP A 603 15.70 -10.40 -49.11
N ILE A 604 14.80 -10.47 -48.14
CA ILE A 604 15.00 -9.99 -46.77
C ILE A 604 14.82 -11.18 -45.83
N ASP A 605 15.94 -11.65 -45.26
CA ASP A 605 16.04 -12.83 -44.39
C ASP A 605 16.32 -12.41 -42.94
N PHE A 606 15.27 -12.49 -42.12
CA PHE A 606 15.31 -12.16 -40.69
C PHE A 606 16.10 -13.18 -39.85
N SER A 607 16.38 -14.37 -40.39
CA SER A 607 17.26 -15.36 -39.75
C SER A 607 18.75 -15.03 -39.92
N LEU A 608 19.07 -14.14 -40.86
CA LEU A 608 20.44 -13.69 -41.13
C LEU A 608 20.68 -12.25 -40.65
N LEU A 609 19.65 -11.41 -40.64
CA LEU A 609 19.70 -10.05 -40.10
C LEU A 609 20.14 -10.02 -38.63
N GLU A 610 20.99 -9.05 -38.30
CA GLU A 610 21.60 -8.91 -36.98
C GLU A 610 20.84 -7.87 -36.15
N ALA A 611 20.29 -8.27 -35.01
CA ALA A 611 19.51 -7.36 -34.15
C ALA A 611 20.39 -6.32 -33.43
N SER A 612 21.72 -6.49 -33.44
CA SER A 612 22.68 -5.52 -32.89
C SER A 612 23.14 -4.45 -33.88
N SER A 613 22.65 -4.52 -35.11
CA SER A 613 23.07 -3.58 -36.14
C SER A 613 22.67 -2.14 -35.80
N LEU A 614 23.41 -1.17 -36.34
CA LEU A 614 23.01 0.23 -36.29
C LEU A 614 21.72 0.44 -37.10
N GLN A 615 21.08 1.60 -36.98
CA GLN A 615 19.75 1.82 -37.58
C GLN A 615 19.74 1.74 -39.13
N ASP A 616 20.92 1.80 -39.77
CA ASP A 616 21.10 1.59 -41.21
C ASP A 616 21.33 0.12 -41.60
N TRP A 617 21.35 -0.80 -40.63
CA TRP A 617 21.62 -2.23 -40.76
C TRP A 617 23.03 -2.61 -41.24
N THR A 618 23.97 -1.67 -41.37
CA THR A 618 25.27 -1.93 -42.06
C THR A 618 26.41 -2.40 -41.16
N ILE A 619 26.37 -2.11 -39.85
CA ILE A 619 27.46 -2.44 -38.92
C ILE A 619 26.95 -3.42 -37.84
N PRO A 620 27.19 -4.73 -37.98
CA PRO A 620 26.90 -5.67 -36.92
C PRO A 620 27.99 -5.66 -35.85
N VAL A 621 27.59 -5.71 -34.58
CA VAL A 621 28.51 -6.03 -33.48
C VAL A 621 28.53 -7.54 -33.34
N GLY A 622 29.68 -8.17 -33.64
CA GLY A 622 29.80 -9.63 -33.69
C GLY A 622 29.43 -10.34 -32.38
N GLY A 623 28.67 -11.43 -32.48
CA GLY A 623 28.25 -12.28 -31.35
C GLY A 623 26.81 -12.08 -30.85
N ALA A 624 26.02 -11.22 -31.52
CA ALA A 624 24.64 -10.90 -31.16
C ALA A 624 23.59 -11.90 -31.71
N PRO A 625 22.35 -11.90 -31.16
CA PRO A 625 21.24 -12.67 -31.71
C PRO A 625 20.78 -12.12 -33.06
N LYS A 626 20.32 -13.05 -33.91
CA LYS A 626 19.62 -12.73 -35.16
C LYS A 626 18.24 -12.16 -34.85
N VAL A 627 17.67 -11.36 -35.75
CA VAL A 627 16.34 -10.76 -35.54
C VAL A 627 15.28 -11.83 -35.26
N SER A 628 15.17 -12.86 -36.09
CA SER A 628 14.18 -13.93 -35.87
C SER A 628 14.51 -14.84 -34.67
N ALA A 629 15.76 -14.83 -34.18
CA ALA A 629 16.14 -15.54 -32.97
C ALA A 629 15.75 -14.78 -31.68
N ALA A 630 15.70 -13.44 -31.74
CA ALA A 630 15.21 -12.58 -30.66
C ALA A 630 13.67 -12.50 -30.61
N TRP A 631 12.99 -12.95 -31.67
CA TRP A 631 11.52 -12.96 -31.73
C TRP A 631 10.88 -13.99 -30.78
N PRO A 632 9.77 -13.63 -30.12
CA PRO A 632 8.88 -14.60 -29.50
C PRO A 632 8.41 -15.67 -30.49
N VAL A 633 8.19 -16.88 -30.00
CA VAL A 633 7.69 -17.99 -30.83
C VAL A 633 6.32 -17.62 -31.41
N GLY A 634 6.24 -17.56 -32.74
CA GLY A 634 5.03 -17.22 -33.48
C GLY A 634 5.06 -15.84 -34.15
N THR A 635 6.07 -15.01 -33.89
CA THR A 635 6.27 -13.75 -34.64
C THR A 635 6.59 -14.05 -36.09
N ARG A 636 5.90 -13.37 -37.01
CA ARG A 636 6.10 -13.52 -38.46
C ARG A 636 5.87 -12.20 -39.19
N VAL A 637 6.43 -12.08 -40.38
CA VAL A 637 6.01 -11.06 -41.34
C VAL A 637 4.63 -11.44 -41.88
N THR A 638 3.64 -10.60 -41.63
CA THR A 638 2.23 -10.88 -41.99
C THR A 638 1.80 -10.20 -43.27
N ASP A 639 2.45 -9.11 -43.67
CA ASP A 639 2.09 -8.37 -44.87
C ASP A 639 3.25 -7.54 -45.44
N VAL A 640 3.14 -7.21 -46.74
CA VAL A 640 3.93 -6.17 -47.41
C VAL A 640 3.00 -5.00 -47.65
N LEU A 641 3.15 -3.95 -46.83
CA LEU A 641 2.20 -2.85 -46.83
C LEU A 641 2.38 -1.95 -48.05
N THR A 642 3.61 -1.48 -48.28
CA THR A 642 3.93 -0.62 -49.42
C THR A 642 5.36 -0.86 -49.91
N VAL A 643 5.56 -0.74 -51.23
CA VAL A 643 6.87 -0.69 -51.85
C VAL A 643 6.89 0.47 -52.84
N PHE A 644 7.89 1.34 -52.74
CA PHE A 644 7.98 2.50 -53.61
C PHE A 644 9.42 2.89 -53.94
N HIS A 645 9.59 3.46 -55.13
CA HIS A 645 10.83 4.07 -55.57
C HIS A 645 11.04 5.42 -54.88
N ASP A 646 12.25 5.64 -54.38
CA ASP A 646 12.74 6.97 -54.03
C ASP A 646 13.12 7.75 -55.30
N ASP A 647 12.23 7.80 -56.30
CA ASP A 647 12.51 8.37 -57.62
C ASP A 647 11.27 9.01 -58.22
N GLY A 648 11.41 9.86 -59.23
CA GLY A 648 10.31 10.51 -59.90
C GLY A 648 10.80 11.43 -61.02
N HIS A 649 9.90 12.28 -61.49
CA HIS A 649 10.22 13.27 -62.52
C HIS A 649 9.92 14.69 -62.02
N ASP A 650 10.89 15.58 -62.20
CA ASP A 650 10.86 16.97 -61.75
C ASP A 650 9.78 17.86 -62.43
N THR A 651 9.20 17.44 -63.56
CA THR A 651 8.20 18.21 -64.31
C THR A 651 6.92 17.44 -64.63
N VAL A 652 6.95 16.11 -64.75
CA VAL A 652 5.77 15.26 -65.01
C VAL A 652 5.66 14.19 -63.94
N MET A 653 4.94 14.47 -62.86
CA MET A 653 4.82 13.54 -61.72
C MET A 653 4.35 12.15 -62.17
N VAL A 654 5.01 11.12 -61.66
CA VAL A 654 4.69 9.70 -61.89
C VAL A 654 4.23 9.02 -60.60
N ASP A 655 3.57 7.88 -60.71
CA ASP A 655 3.29 7.04 -59.54
C ASP A 655 4.57 6.32 -59.12
N GLN A 656 5.03 6.56 -57.90
CA GLN A 656 6.27 5.99 -57.36
C GLN A 656 6.08 4.58 -56.79
N ALA A 657 4.85 4.06 -56.76
CA ALA A 657 4.60 2.68 -56.32
C ALA A 657 5.32 1.67 -57.23
N THR A 658 6.02 0.72 -56.61
CA THR A 658 6.75 -0.32 -57.34
C THR A 658 5.78 -1.39 -57.84
N GLN A 659 5.94 -1.78 -59.10
CA GLN A 659 5.19 -2.90 -59.68
C GLN A 659 5.94 -4.19 -59.35
N LEU A 660 5.28 -5.10 -58.65
CA LEU A 660 5.84 -6.39 -58.24
C LEU A 660 5.21 -7.51 -59.06
N ALA A 661 6.04 -8.36 -59.65
CA ALA A 661 5.59 -9.54 -60.38
C ALA A 661 5.17 -10.65 -59.42
N LEU A 662 5.89 -10.79 -58.31
CA LEU A 662 5.66 -11.85 -57.33
C LEU A 662 6.16 -11.45 -55.94
N VAL A 663 5.38 -11.80 -54.91
CA VAL A 663 5.80 -11.78 -53.51
C VAL A 663 5.66 -13.19 -52.96
N THR A 664 6.74 -13.73 -52.37
CA THR A 664 6.73 -15.04 -51.72
C THR A 664 7.34 -14.95 -50.32
N GLY A 665 7.00 -15.91 -49.44
CA GLY A 665 7.59 -16.00 -48.12
C GLY A 665 6.86 -15.25 -46.99
N VAL A 666 5.71 -14.61 -47.28
CA VAL A 666 4.82 -14.07 -46.24
C VAL A 666 4.43 -15.18 -45.26
N GLY A 667 4.51 -14.91 -43.95
CA GLY A 667 4.32 -15.90 -42.89
C GLY A 667 5.57 -16.73 -42.56
N THR A 668 6.71 -16.43 -43.18
CA THR A 668 8.02 -17.05 -42.88
C THR A 668 9.06 -16.01 -42.45
N ASP A 669 10.29 -16.44 -42.15
CA ASP A 669 11.38 -15.56 -41.74
C ASP A 669 12.11 -14.92 -42.94
N ILE A 670 11.76 -15.30 -44.18
CA ILE A 670 12.35 -14.77 -45.41
C ILE A 670 11.24 -14.29 -46.30
N ILE A 671 11.36 -13.06 -46.82
CA ILE A 671 10.46 -12.53 -47.84
C ILE A 671 11.23 -12.18 -49.10
N SER A 672 10.68 -12.60 -50.24
CA SER A 672 11.27 -12.39 -51.56
C SER A 672 10.30 -11.58 -52.43
N LEU A 673 10.79 -10.46 -52.96
CA LEU A 673 10.03 -9.56 -53.83
C LEU A 673 10.68 -9.56 -55.22
N THR A 674 9.92 -9.93 -56.25
CA THR A 674 10.37 -9.90 -57.65
C THR A 674 9.77 -8.70 -58.37
N LEU A 675 10.61 -7.85 -58.96
CA LEU A 675 10.17 -6.65 -59.67
C LEU A 675 9.53 -6.98 -61.02
N ASP A 676 8.49 -6.23 -61.38
CA ASP A 676 7.91 -6.20 -62.74
C ASP A 676 8.40 -4.96 -63.50
N SER A 677 8.30 -4.97 -64.82
CA SER A 677 8.64 -3.84 -65.68
C SER A 677 7.77 -2.61 -65.35
N ASN A 678 8.39 -1.43 -65.35
CA ASN A 678 7.67 -0.16 -65.20
C ASN A 678 8.25 0.89 -66.15
N PRO A 679 7.62 1.10 -67.32
CA PRO A 679 8.15 1.97 -68.37
C PRO A 679 7.90 3.46 -68.11
N SER A 680 7.42 3.85 -66.92
CA SER A 680 7.21 5.26 -66.56
C SER A 680 8.54 6.02 -66.64
N VAL A 681 8.54 7.18 -67.30
CA VAL A 681 9.74 7.99 -67.50
C VAL A 681 10.03 8.80 -66.23
N ILE A 682 11.23 8.62 -65.69
CA ILE A 682 11.76 9.28 -64.48
C ILE A 682 13.13 9.90 -64.76
N ASN A 683 13.63 10.75 -63.85
CA ASN A 683 14.92 11.40 -64.01
C ASN A 683 15.68 11.64 -62.68
N ASP A 684 15.65 10.67 -61.77
CA ASP A 684 16.30 10.72 -60.45
C ASP A 684 15.84 11.92 -59.59
N GLY A 685 14.58 12.36 -59.77
CA GLY A 685 14.06 13.57 -59.13
C GLY A 685 14.73 14.86 -59.62
N GLY A 686 15.05 14.95 -60.91
CA GLY A 686 15.63 16.12 -61.57
C GLY A 686 17.17 16.18 -61.61
N ILE A 687 17.85 15.08 -61.28
CA ILE A 687 19.33 14.98 -61.28
C ILE A 687 19.85 14.24 -62.51
N GLY A 688 19.09 13.27 -63.02
CA GLY A 688 19.47 12.40 -64.12
C GLY A 688 18.89 12.83 -65.47
N VAL A 689 19.17 12.01 -66.49
CA VAL A 689 18.49 12.05 -67.79
C VAL A 689 17.25 11.16 -67.74
N ASP A 690 16.28 11.39 -68.63
CA ASP A 690 15.06 10.58 -68.72
C ASP A 690 15.37 9.09 -68.98
N HIS A 691 14.83 8.21 -68.14
CA HIS A 691 14.97 6.76 -68.22
C HIS A 691 13.73 6.06 -67.63
N PRO A 692 13.47 4.78 -67.92
CA PRO A 692 12.35 4.04 -67.31
C PRO A 692 12.59 3.80 -65.81
N MET A 693 11.51 3.64 -65.03
CA MET A 693 11.63 3.38 -63.60
C MET A 693 12.18 1.99 -63.29
N VAL A 694 11.64 0.97 -63.97
CA VAL A 694 12.17 -0.40 -63.98
C VAL A 694 12.19 -0.86 -65.43
N ASP A 695 13.39 -1.15 -65.95
CA ASP A 695 13.58 -1.44 -67.39
C ASP A 695 13.47 -2.95 -67.71
N ASP A 696 13.45 -3.28 -68.99
CA ASP A 696 13.58 -4.66 -69.48
C ASP A 696 14.98 -5.22 -69.14
N PRO A 697 15.13 -6.52 -68.80
CA PRO A 697 16.40 -7.10 -68.38
C PRO A 697 17.52 -7.03 -69.44
N ALA A 698 17.16 -6.91 -70.72
CA ALA A 698 18.12 -6.83 -71.82
C ALA A 698 18.70 -5.42 -72.01
N LEU A 699 17.96 -4.37 -71.63
CA LEU A 699 18.40 -2.97 -71.69
C LEU A 699 19.00 -2.52 -70.36
N ASP A 700 18.32 -2.86 -69.26
CA ASP A 700 18.75 -2.66 -67.87
C ASP A 700 19.24 -1.23 -67.60
N GLY A 701 18.43 -0.25 -68.00
CA GLY A 701 18.66 1.19 -67.81
C GLY A 701 17.65 1.84 -66.86
N GLY A 702 17.11 1.10 -65.89
CA GLY A 702 16.10 1.62 -64.95
C GLY A 702 16.67 2.54 -63.85
N SER A 703 15.84 2.86 -62.85
CA SER A 703 16.21 3.76 -61.74
C SER A 703 17.47 3.28 -61.02
N THR A 704 18.36 4.22 -60.69
CA THR A 704 19.57 3.96 -59.88
C THR A 704 19.36 4.21 -58.39
N ARG A 705 18.17 4.68 -58.01
CA ARG A 705 17.83 5.09 -56.64
C ARG A 705 17.27 3.93 -55.83
N ARG A 706 17.21 4.12 -54.51
CA ARG A 706 16.73 3.11 -53.56
C ARG A 706 15.24 2.83 -53.69
N LEU A 707 14.86 1.63 -53.29
CA LEU A 707 13.50 1.21 -52.98
C LEU A 707 13.28 1.27 -51.47
N PHE A 708 12.09 1.72 -51.08
CA PHE A 708 11.62 1.60 -49.71
C PHE A 708 10.60 0.48 -49.63
N ILE A 709 10.88 -0.52 -48.79
CA ILE A 709 10.03 -1.69 -48.59
C ILE A 709 9.47 -1.63 -47.17
N GLU A 710 8.17 -1.47 -47.04
CA GLU A 710 7.48 -1.46 -45.74
C GLU A 710 6.84 -2.81 -45.46
N LEU A 711 7.28 -3.43 -44.37
CA LEU A 711 6.80 -4.74 -43.92
C LEU A 711 6.01 -4.60 -42.61
N GLU A 712 4.99 -5.45 -42.48
CA GLU A 712 4.25 -5.64 -41.25
C GLU A 712 4.77 -6.88 -40.51
N VAL A 713 5.20 -6.69 -39.26
CA VAL A 713 5.63 -7.77 -38.36
C VAL A 713 4.63 -7.89 -37.23
N THR A 714 4.01 -9.07 -37.12
CA THR A 714 3.03 -9.36 -36.07
C THR A 714 3.65 -10.20 -34.98
N TYR A 715 3.53 -9.74 -33.73
CA TYR A 715 3.95 -10.41 -32.51
C TYR A 715 2.76 -11.12 -31.85
N PRO A 716 2.94 -12.36 -31.37
CA PRO A 716 1.86 -13.14 -30.76
C PRO A 716 1.47 -12.61 -29.38
N THR A 717 0.34 -13.08 -28.85
CA THR A 717 -0.07 -12.80 -27.46
C THR A 717 0.87 -13.46 -26.44
N GLY A 718 0.92 -12.88 -25.23
CA GLY A 718 1.70 -13.38 -24.11
C GLY A 718 3.19 -12.99 -24.10
N ALA A 719 3.60 -12.02 -24.93
CA ALA A 719 5.00 -11.59 -25.08
C ALA A 719 5.28 -10.17 -24.50
N GLY A 720 4.56 -9.77 -23.45
CA GLY A 720 4.69 -8.46 -22.80
C GLY A 720 5.02 -8.55 -21.32
N LEU A 721 4.62 -7.50 -20.58
CA LEU A 721 4.77 -7.47 -19.12
C LEU A 721 4.09 -8.68 -18.47
N LEU A 722 4.63 -9.17 -17.35
CA LEU A 722 4.04 -10.31 -16.66
C LEU A 722 2.81 -9.92 -15.84
N HIS A 723 2.81 -8.71 -15.28
CA HIS A 723 1.73 -8.18 -14.45
C HIS A 723 1.17 -6.90 -15.07
N THR A 724 -0.08 -6.56 -14.72
CA THR A 724 -0.71 -5.33 -15.22
C THR A 724 -0.21 -4.14 -14.42
N PRO A 725 0.40 -3.13 -15.06
CA PRO A 725 0.73 -1.87 -14.41
C PRO A 725 -0.55 -1.19 -13.91
N ASP A 726 -0.61 -0.94 -12.60
CA ASP A 726 -1.74 -0.25 -11.96
C ASP A 726 -1.50 1.27 -11.97
N THR A 727 -0.35 1.69 -11.42
CA THR A 727 0.07 3.09 -11.38
C THR A 727 1.45 3.25 -11.98
N THR A 728 1.66 4.36 -12.71
CA THR A 728 3.01 4.70 -13.19
C THR A 728 3.83 5.14 -11.99
N LEU A 729 4.87 4.37 -11.67
CA LEU A 729 5.86 4.78 -10.68
C LEU A 729 6.44 6.13 -11.07
N THR A 730 6.61 7.00 -10.09
CA THR A 730 7.12 8.36 -10.30
C THR A 730 8.44 8.52 -9.54
N PRO A 731 9.58 8.22 -10.18
CA PRO A 731 10.88 8.50 -9.59
C PRO A 731 11.03 9.96 -9.20
N SER A 732 12.00 10.24 -8.34
CA SER A 732 12.33 11.61 -7.95
C SER A 732 12.82 12.42 -9.15
N ALA A 733 12.06 13.45 -9.55
CA ALA A 733 12.49 14.37 -10.60
C ALA A 733 13.74 15.16 -10.18
N SER A 734 14.65 15.38 -11.15
CA SER A 734 15.97 16.00 -10.93
C SER A 734 16.79 15.21 -9.90
N SER A 735 16.75 13.89 -9.98
CA SER A 735 17.51 12.99 -9.11
C SER A 735 19.01 13.10 -9.32
N GLY A 736 19.48 13.55 -10.50
CA GLY A 736 20.88 13.46 -10.90
C GLY A 736 21.20 12.16 -11.66
N TYR A 737 20.28 11.20 -11.69
CA TYR A 737 20.32 10.03 -12.55
C TYR A 737 19.33 10.23 -13.72
N LEU A 738 19.87 10.44 -14.93
CA LEU A 738 19.07 10.74 -16.13
C LEU A 738 17.91 9.76 -16.38
N PRO A 739 18.07 8.43 -16.18
CA PRO A 739 16.97 7.48 -16.32
C PRO A 739 15.75 7.79 -15.44
N TYR A 740 15.95 8.16 -14.17
CA TYR A 740 14.86 8.54 -13.25
C TYR A 740 14.22 9.89 -13.57
N ASP A 741 14.97 10.79 -14.19
CA ASP A 741 14.41 12.05 -14.70
C ASP A 741 13.52 11.82 -15.94
N GLY A 742 13.71 10.68 -16.62
CA GLY A 742 12.92 10.21 -17.77
C GLY A 742 11.74 9.32 -17.39
N GLY A 743 11.92 8.33 -16.50
CA GLY A 743 10.90 7.36 -16.08
C GLY A 743 11.43 6.28 -15.13
N SER A 744 10.61 5.27 -14.80
CA SER A 744 10.93 4.23 -13.80
C SER A 744 11.78 3.09 -14.36
N VAL A 745 12.99 3.41 -14.85
CA VAL A 745 13.95 2.45 -15.41
C VAL A 745 15.32 2.52 -14.74
N VAL A 746 16.02 1.39 -14.74
CA VAL A 746 17.46 1.32 -14.49
C VAL A 746 18.15 0.80 -15.75
N GLU A 747 19.19 1.51 -16.18
CA GLU A 747 20.11 1.02 -17.21
C GLU A 747 21.23 0.26 -16.52
N GLN A 748 21.39 -1.03 -16.82
CA GLN A 748 22.44 -1.81 -16.17
C GLN A 748 23.85 -1.31 -16.52
N ASP A 749 24.06 -0.92 -17.78
CA ASP A 749 25.33 -0.38 -18.26
C ASP A 749 25.09 0.75 -19.28
N SER A 750 25.32 1.99 -18.85
CA SER A 750 25.14 3.16 -19.71
C SER A 750 26.13 3.23 -20.88
N THR A 751 27.25 2.49 -20.82
CA THR A 751 28.25 2.44 -21.90
C THR A 751 27.82 1.57 -23.08
N GLN A 752 26.81 0.72 -22.88
CA GLN A 752 26.28 -0.19 -23.91
C GLN A 752 25.17 0.44 -24.75
N ARG A 753 24.82 1.71 -24.51
CA ARG A 753 23.85 2.40 -25.36
C ARG A 753 24.26 2.33 -26.84
N PRO A 754 23.29 2.16 -27.75
CA PRO A 754 23.54 2.28 -29.18
C PRO A 754 24.25 3.62 -29.50
N PRO A 755 25.34 3.64 -30.29
CA PRO A 755 26.09 4.86 -30.57
C PRO A 755 25.28 5.99 -31.21
N GLU A 756 24.18 5.64 -31.89
CA GLU A 756 23.27 6.58 -32.55
C GLU A 756 22.18 7.12 -31.61
N MET A 757 22.06 6.60 -30.38
CA MET A 757 21.14 7.12 -29.37
C MET A 757 21.65 8.47 -28.86
N ASP A 758 20.74 9.44 -28.70
CA ASP A 758 21.08 10.74 -28.11
C ASP A 758 21.59 10.54 -26.67
N VAL A 759 22.84 10.94 -26.40
CA VAL A 759 23.50 10.76 -25.10
C VAL A 759 22.80 11.47 -23.93
N THR A 760 21.99 12.49 -24.22
CA THR A 760 21.19 13.21 -23.21
C THR A 760 19.83 12.58 -22.96
N TRP A 761 19.51 11.50 -23.67
CA TRP A 761 18.22 10.85 -23.67
C TRP A 761 18.35 9.42 -23.14
N VAL A 762 17.28 8.95 -22.49
CA VAL A 762 17.14 7.60 -21.97
C VAL A 762 15.73 7.09 -22.33
N PRO A 763 15.57 5.80 -22.67
CA PRO A 763 14.26 5.17 -22.80
C PRO A 763 13.35 5.45 -21.61
N ASN A 764 12.27 6.18 -21.87
CA ASN A 764 11.21 6.41 -20.90
C ASN A 764 10.10 5.36 -21.10
N PRO A 765 9.89 4.42 -20.14
CA PRO A 765 8.84 3.42 -20.25
C PRO A 765 7.47 4.08 -20.25
N LYS A 766 6.66 3.81 -21.29
CA LYS A 766 5.26 4.25 -21.33
C LYS A 766 4.36 3.04 -21.20
N PHE A 767 3.58 3.02 -20.13
CA PHE A 767 2.58 1.98 -19.87
C PHE A 767 1.22 2.39 -20.43
N ARG A 768 0.45 1.40 -20.88
CA ARG A 768 -0.96 1.59 -21.23
C ARG A 768 -1.81 1.07 -20.08
N SER A 769 -2.75 1.91 -19.60
CA SER A 769 -3.72 1.52 -18.56
C SER A 769 -4.39 0.20 -18.90
N ASP A 770 -4.57 -0.66 -17.90
CA ASP A 770 -5.26 -1.95 -17.99
C ASP A 770 -4.62 -3.00 -18.93
N LYS A 771 -3.50 -2.69 -19.59
CA LYS A 771 -2.78 -3.59 -20.47
C LYS A 771 -1.42 -3.97 -19.89
N ARG A 772 -1.02 -5.21 -20.12
CA ARG A 772 0.34 -5.69 -19.84
C ARG A 772 1.28 -5.29 -20.98
N GLU A 773 1.46 -3.98 -21.15
CA GLU A 773 2.19 -3.37 -22.26
C GLU A 773 3.19 -2.31 -21.76
N VAL A 774 4.40 -2.34 -22.31
CA VAL A 774 5.35 -1.23 -22.23
C VAL A 774 5.82 -0.84 -23.63
N LEU A 775 5.87 0.46 -23.90
CA LEU A 775 6.52 1.05 -25.07
C LEU A 775 7.92 1.52 -24.66
N LEU A 776 8.92 1.00 -25.36
CA LEU A 776 10.33 1.37 -25.27
C LEU A 776 10.80 1.76 -26.68
N GLU A 777 11.31 2.98 -26.80
CA GLU A 777 11.75 3.55 -28.08
C GLU A 777 13.18 4.07 -27.95
N GLN A 778 13.79 4.51 -29.04
CA GLN A 778 15.05 5.23 -29.04
C GLN A 778 14.84 6.61 -29.68
N LYS A 779 15.35 7.66 -29.04
CA LYS A 779 15.62 8.93 -29.71
C LYS A 779 17.03 8.90 -30.29
N SER A 780 17.11 8.82 -31.62
CA SER A 780 18.39 8.82 -32.34
C SER A 780 18.94 10.24 -32.50
N THR A 781 20.23 10.39 -32.79
CA THR A 781 20.83 11.68 -33.15
C THR A 781 20.25 12.23 -34.46
N ILE A 782 20.50 13.53 -34.74
CA ILE A 782 20.03 14.16 -35.98
C ILE A 782 20.54 13.38 -37.20
N PHE A 783 19.59 12.96 -38.05
CA PHE A 783 19.82 12.24 -39.29
C PHE A 783 19.61 13.16 -40.48
N LEU A 784 20.50 13.07 -41.47
CA LEU A 784 20.43 13.79 -42.74
C LEU A 784 20.22 12.79 -43.86
N ASP A 785 19.19 13.02 -44.66
CA ASP A 785 18.82 12.16 -45.78
C ASP A 785 18.51 12.98 -47.04
N SER A 786 18.53 12.33 -48.20
CA SER A 786 18.12 12.90 -49.48
C SER A 786 16.98 12.07 -50.08
N ILE A 787 15.78 12.65 -50.17
CA ILE A 787 14.55 11.94 -50.53
C ILE A 787 13.84 12.66 -51.67
N VAL A 788 13.29 11.93 -52.63
CA VAL A 788 12.47 12.51 -53.70
C VAL A 788 11.06 12.79 -53.18
N THR A 789 10.57 14.01 -53.41
CA THR A 789 9.22 14.39 -52.95
C THR A 789 8.14 13.52 -53.59
N ARG A 790 7.05 13.24 -52.87
CA ARG A 790 5.89 12.49 -53.42
C ARG A 790 5.13 13.28 -54.47
N ASN A 791 5.04 14.58 -54.23
CA ASN A 791 4.45 15.57 -55.11
C ASN A 791 5.10 16.92 -54.83
N THR A 792 4.47 18.01 -55.27
CA THR A 792 5.01 19.37 -55.09
C THR A 792 5.14 19.81 -53.63
N THR A 793 4.48 19.17 -52.67
CA THR A 793 4.44 19.61 -51.25
C THR A 793 4.65 18.51 -50.22
N LYS A 794 4.52 17.23 -50.56
CA LYS A 794 4.58 16.11 -49.61
C LYS A 794 5.87 15.31 -49.72
N VAL A 795 6.38 14.88 -48.57
CA VAL A 795 7.60 14.06 -48.44
C VAL A 795 7.36 13.01 -47.37
N TYR A 796 7.73 11.76 -47.63
CA TYR A 796 7.66 10.68 -46.65
C TYR A 796 9.06 10.30 -46.25
N THR A 797 9.38 10.42 -44.96
CA THR A 797 10.67 9.95 -44.44
C THR A 797 10.65 8.43 -44.30
N PRO A 798 11.78 7.72 -44.47
CA PRO A 798 11.82 6.28 -44.25
C PRO A 798 11.56 5.91 -42.78
N ARG A 799 12.00 6.77 -41.85
CA ARG A 799 11.86 6.57 -40.39
C ARG A 799 10.87 7.53 -39.77
N ARG A 800 10.29 7.15 -38.63
CA ARG A 800 9.39 7.99 -37.84
C ARG A 800 10.13 9.19 -37.27
N ILE A 801 9.43 10.31 -37.09
CA ILE A 801 10.01 11.57 -36.64
C ILE A 801 9.72 11.76 -35.16
N GLN A 802 10.77 11.95 -34.35
CA GLN A 802 10.64 12.09 -32.89
C GLN A 802 10.22 13.50 -32.45
N THR A 803 10.71 14.54 -33.10
CA THR A 803 10.46 15.94 -32.69
C THR A 803 10.52 16.90 -33.88
N ALA A 804 9.82 18.04 -33.76
CA ALA A 804 9.92 19.15 -34.71
C ALA A 804 11.20 19.96 -34.54
N THR A 805 11.88 19.87 -33.39
CA THR A 805 13.11 20.62 -33.15
C THR A 805 14.24 20.07 -34.01
N GLY A 806 14.83 20.93 -34.85
CA GLY A 806 15.87 20.54 -35.81
C GLY A 806 15.35 19.87 -37.08
N LEU A 807 14.03 19.78 -37.26
CA LEU A 807 13.40 19.25 -38.46
C LEU A 807 13.43 20.28 -39.59
N LEU A 808 14.15 19.96 -40.67
CA LEU A 808 14.26 20.78 -41.87
C LEU A 808 13.96 19.93 -43.10
N ALA A 809 13.14 20.43 -44.01
CA ALA A 809 12.90 19.83 -45.32
C ALA A 809 13.18 20.89 -46.39
N ASN A 810 14.13 20.59 -47.28
CA ASN A 810 14.62 21.51 -48.28
C ASN A 810 15.10 22.87 -47.70
N GLY A 811 15.82 22.80 -46.57
CA GLY A 811 16.39 23.97 -45.88
C GLY A 811 15.41 24.82 -45.06
N ALA A 812 14.13 24.45 -44.98
CA ALA A 812 13.11 25.15 -44.20
C ALA A 812 12.33 24.20 -43.27
N PRO A 813 11.79 24.67 -42.13
CA PRO A 813 10.88 23.88 -41.32
C PRO A 813 9.60 23.53 -42.10
N PRO A 814 9.12 22.27 -42.06
CA PRO A 814 7.87 21.90 -42.72
C PRO A 814 6.64 22.56 -42.07
N VAL A 815 5.58 22.78 -42.86
CA VAL A 815 4.30 23.36 -42.39
C VAL A 815 3.57 22.43 -41.44
N THR A 816 3.61 21.12 -41.73
CA THR A 816 2.94 20.10 -40.91
C THR A 816 3.78 18.83 -40.92
N PRO A 817 4.39 18.47 -39.78
CA PRO A 817 5.09 17.19 -39.62
C PRO A 817 4.24 16.16 -38.84
N ALA A 818 4.19 14.92 -39.34
CA ALA A 818 3.56 13.81 -38.65
C ALA A 818 4.52 13.21 -37.57
N ILE A 819 4.66 13.91 -36.45
CA ILE A 819 5.52 13.50 -35.33
C ILE A 819 4.97 12.22 -34.68
N GLY A 820 5.83 11.24 -34.42
CA GLY A 820 5.45 9.99 -33.76
C GLY A 820 4.62 9.03 -34.61
N SER A 821 4.29 9.41 -35.84
CA SER A 821 3.29 8.74 -36.68
C SER A 821 3.93 7.72 -37.61
N ALA A 822 3.24 6.60 -37.80
CA ALA A 822 3.51 5.64 -38.87
C ALA A 822 3.40 6.23 -40.29
N SER A 823 2.64 7.32 -40.48
CA SER A 823 2.51 7.97 -41.79
C SER A 823 3.81 8.61 -42.29
N ARG A 824 4.73 8.98 -41.38
CA ARG A 824 6.05 9.58 -41.71
C ARG A 824 5.98 10.80 -42.65
N GLU A 825 4.82 11.44 -42.72
CA GLU A 825 4.52 12.50 -43.69
C GLU A 825 5.01 13.89 -43.22
N LEU A 826 5.59 14.63 -44.17
CA LEU A 826 5.98 16.02 -44.05
C LEU A 826 5.35 16.85 -45.18
N THR A 827 4.82 18.02 -44.81
CA THR A 827 4.39 19.04 -45.79
C THR A 827 5.41 20.18 -45.87
N LEU A 828 5.97 20.42 -47.06
CA LEU A 828 6.96 21.45 -47.35
C LEU A 828 6.41 22.87 -47.17
N ALA A 829 7.25 23.79 -46.71
CA ALA A 829 6.94 25.23 -46.56
C ALA A 829 6.76 25.95 -47.90
N ALA A 830 7.46 25.49 -48.94
CA ALA A 830 7.36 25.99 -50.29
C ALA A 830 7.22 24.82 -51.25
N ALA A 831 6.30 24.94 -52.21
CA ALA A 831 6.11 23.92 -53.22
C ALA A 831 7.32 23.82 -54.15
N VAL A 832 7.71 22.60 -54.50
CA VAL A 832 8.74 22.29 -55.51
C VAL A 832 8.10 22.06 -56.89
N ALA A 833 8.91 22.05 -57.95
CA ALA A 833 8.44 22.02 -59.34
C ALA A 833 7.66 20.75 -59.73
N GLY A 834 7.92 19.63 -59.05
CA GLY A 834 7.32 18.32 -59.33
C GLY A 834 7.73 17.31 -58.26
N GLN A 835 8.27 16.16 -58.68
CA GLN A 835 8.95 15.21 -57.79
C GLN A 835 10.45 15.47 -57.85
N VAL A 836 11.01 16.11 -56.82
CA VAL A 836 12.40 16.61 -56.83
C VAL A 836 13.17 16.01 -55.67
N LEU A 837 14.47 15.71 -55.87
CA LEU A 837 15.33 15.33 -54.75
C LEU A 837 15.55 16.50 -53.81
N ILE A 838 15.25 16.32 -52.53
CA ILE A 838 15.48 17.32 -51.48
C ILE A 838 16.29 16.73 -50.33
N ALA A 839 16.98 17.60 -49.57
CA ALA A 839 17.59 17.24 -48.30
C ALA A 839 16.55 17.33 -47.16
N VAL A 840 16.52 16.32 -46.30
CA VAL A 840 15.69 16.29 -45.08
C VAL A 840 16.58 16.03 -43.89
N THR A 841 16.45 16.85 -42.86
CA THR A 841 17.15 16.70 -41.57
C THR A 841 16.10 16.48 -40.49
N TYR A 842 16.19 15.40 -39.73
CA TYR A 842 15.21 15.09 -38.67
C TYR A 842 15.83 14.23 -37.57
N VAL A 843 15.13 14.13 -36.44
CA VAL A 843 15.49 13.26 -35.32
C VAL A 843 14.63 11.99 -35.43
N PRO A 844 15.20 10.81 -35.74
CA PRO A 844 14.43 9.58 -35.85
C PRO A 844 13.89 9.06 -34.52
N GLN A 845 12.72 8.42 -34.59
CA GLN A 845 12.10 7.62 -33.53
C GLN A 845 12.22 6.14 -33.90
N ASP A 846 13.26 5.50 -33.40
CA ASP A 846 13.65 4.16 -33.83
C ASP A 846 13.37 3.10 -32.75
N PRO A 847 13.24 1.82 -33.12
CA PRO A 847 13.34 0.73 -32.14
C PRO A 847 14.75 0.67 -31.56
N ILE A 848 14.87 0.16 -30.34
CA ILE A 848 16.16 -0.04 -29.68
C ILE A 848 16.80 -1.30 -30.29
N PRO A 849 18.01 -1.23 -30.88
CA PRO A 849 18.75 -2.42 -31.28
C PRO A 849 19.37 -3.11 -30.06
N ASN A 850 19.69 -4.39 -30.18
CA ASN A 850 20.50 -5.10 -29.18
C ASN A 850 21.99 -4.76 -29.32
N ALA A 851 22.30 -3.46 -29.41
CA ALA A 851 23.66 -2.97 -29.60
C ALA A 851 24.45 -3.00 -28.28
N GLY A 852 25.78 -3.17 -28.37
CA GLY A 852 26.68 -3.23 -27.21
C GLY A 852 27.77 -4.30 -27.39
N ALA A 853 29.02 -4.01 -27.01
CA ALA A 853 30.14 -4.92 -27.25
C ALA A 853 29.99 -6.23 -26.44
N GLY A 854 29.78 -7.33 -27.15
CA GLY A 854 29.82 -8.71 -26.65
C GLY A 854 28.55 -9.24 -25.97
N LEU A 855 27.62 -8.37 -25.55
CA LEU A 855 26.54 -8.75 -24.64
C LEU A 855 25.18 -8.06 -24.95
N GLY A 856 25.14 -6.77 -25.32
CA GLY A 856 23.90 -6.07 -25.72
C GLY A 856 23.24 -5.23 -24.61
N TYR A 857 22.59 -4.12 -24.98
CA TYR A 857 21.95 -3.14 -24.09
C TYR A 857 20.78 -3.74 -23.29
N GLN A 858 20.69 -3.39 -22.01
CA GLN A 858 19.77 -3.99 -21.04
C GLN A 858 19.05 -2.91 -20.22
N LEU A 859 17.72 -3.05 -20.12
CA LEU A 859 16.85 -2.19 -19.33
C LEU A 859 16.07 -2.99 -18.30
N ASP A 860 16.05 -2.47 -17.07
CA ASP A 860 15.23 -2.96 -15.99
C ASP A 860 14.04 -2.00 -15.84
N VAL A 861 12.84 -2.46 -16.21
CA VAL A 861 11.60 -1.67 -16.23
C VAL A 861 10.81 -1.93 -14.96
N TYR A 862 10.65 -0.90 -14.14
CA TYR A 862 9.91 -0.98 -12.88
C TYR A 862 8.50 -0.42 -13.00
N TYR A 863 7.55 -1.12 -12.37
CA TYR A 863 6.15 -0.72 -12.27
C TYR A 863 5.50 -1.36 -11.04
N THR A 864 4.34 -0.86 -10.62
CA THR A 864 3.52 -1.48 -9.57
C THR A 864 2.36 -2.25 -10.19
N ALA A 865 1.97 -3.35 -9.53
CA ALA A 865 0.79 -4.10 -9.90
C ALA A 865 0.05 -4.54 -8.64
N VAL A 866 -1.27 -4.67 -8.74
CA VAL A 866 -2.09 -5.20 -7.64
C VAL A 866 -1.72 -6.66 -7.39
N ALA A 867 -1.34 -6.98 -6.15
CA ALA A 867 -1.04 -8.34 -5.76
C ALA A 867 -2.29 -9.24 -5.86
N PRO A 868 -2.13 -10.57 -6.00
CA PRO A 868 -3.25 -11.49 -5.88
C PRO A 868 -3.97 -11.33 -4.53
N GLN A 869 -5.28 -11.05 -4.57
CA GLN A 869 -6.06 -10.73 -3.36
C GLN A 869 -6.72 -11.94 -2.69
N THR A 870 -6.49 -13.15 -3.19
CA THR A 870 -6.99 -14.39 -2.58
C THR A 870 -6.32 -14.64 -1.23
N CYS A 871 -7.09 -14.99 -0.21
CA CYS A 871 -6.55 -15.28 1.12
C CYS A 871 -5.51 -16.41 1.10
N GLY A 872 -4.45 -16.25 1.89
CA GLY A 872 -3.48 -17.33 2.15
C GLY A 872 -2.48 -17.61 1.02
N ILE A 873 -2.42 -16.76 -0.01
CA ILE A 873 -1.44 -16.90 -1.09
C ILE A 873 -0.07 -16.33 -0.72
N GLN A 874 0.87 -17.19 -0.31
CA GLN A 874 2.27 -16.84 -0.03
C GLN A 874 3.18 -18.05 -0.30
N LEU A 875 4.39 -17.84 -0.81
CA LEU A 875 5.35 -18.93 -1.08
C LEU A 875 6.20 -19.22 0.16
N GLY A 876 6.47 -20.51 0.42
CA GLY A 876 7.34 -20.93 1.52
C GLY A 876 6.78 -20.77 2.94
N GLY A 877 5.52 -20.31 3.08
CA GLY A 877 4.79 -20.30 4.34
C GLY A 877 4.10 -21.65 4.64
N PRO A 878 3.64 -21.90 5.88
CA PRO A 878 2.70 -23.00 6.13
C PRO A 878 1.48 -22.85 5.22
N VAL A 879 0.83 -23.95 4.83
CA VAL A 879 -0.45 -23.89 4.10
C VAL A 879 -1.47 -23.23 5.04
N VAL A 880 -1.69 -21.92 4.88
CA VAL A 880 -2.45 -21.12 5.86
C VAL A 880 -3.95 -21.29 5.65
N LEU A 881 -4.38 -21.54 4.41
CA LEU A 881 -5.75 -21.94 4.11
C LEU A 881 -6.00 -23.39 4.55
N PRO A 882 -7.08 -23.68 5.28
CA PRO A 882 -7.37 -25.04 5.71
C PRO A 882 -7.70 -25.95 4.52
N THR A 883 -7.35 -27.23 4.63
CA THR A 883 -7.70 -28.27 3.63
C THR A 883 -9.21 -28.37 3.40
N GLU A 884 -10.01 -28.13 4.43
CA GLU A 884 -11.47 -28.12 4.37
C GLU A 884 -12.00 -26.95 5.19
N ILE A 885 -13.00 -26.24 4.66
CA ILE A 885 -13.64 -25.11 5.34
C ILE A 885 -15.14 -25.07 5.10
N THR A 886 -15.91 -24.89 6.17
CA THR A 886 -17.36 -24.70 6.12
C THR A 886 -17.74 -23.22 6.30
N LEU A 887 -18.57 -22.74 5.38
CA LEU A 887 -18.99 -21.36 5.23
C LEU A 887 -20.52 -21.28 5.22
N GLU A 888 -21.07 -20.25 5.87
CA GLU A 888 -22.51 -19.95 5.89
C GLU A 888 -22.80 -18.81 4.90
N PRO A 889 -23.52 -19.03 3.80
CA PRO A 889 -23.90 -17.94 2.90
C PRO A 889 -24.85 -16.95 3.58
N VAL A 890 -24.57 -15.66 3.42
CA VAL A 890 -25.38 -14.56 3.97
C VAL A 890 -26.10 -13.82 2.85
N ALA A 891 -25.44 -13.64 1.71
CA ALA A 891 -26.03 -13.07 0.50
C ALA A 891 -25.41 -13.74 -0.73
N VAL A 892 -26.22 -14.03 -1.74
CA VAL A 892 -25.79 -14.62 -3.02
C VAL A 892 -26.21 -13.69 -4.13
N LEU A 893 -25.35 -13.53 -5.15
CA LEU A 893 -25.67 -12.67 -6.28
C LEU A 893 -26.64 -13.40 -7.22
N ASP A 894 -27.72 -12.73 -7.63
CA ASP A 894 -28.72 -13.30 -8.56
C ASP A 894 -28.25 -13.37 -10.02
N ASN A 895 -27.04 -12.88 -10.29
CA ASN A 895 -26.47 -12.77 -11.62
C ASN A 895 -25.18 -13.58 -11.76
N VAL A 896 -24.89 -13.96 -13.00
CA VAL A 896 -23.65 -14.58 -13.43
C VAL A 896 -22.95 -13.60 -14.38
N TRP A 897 -21.65 -13.43 -14.18
CA TRP A 897 -20.80 -12.62 -15.03
C TRP A 897 -20.10 -13.51 -16.05
N THR A 898 -20.04 -13.05 -17.29
CA THR A 898 -19.33 -13.70 -18.39
C THR A 898 -18.37 -12.70 -19.01
N GLY A 899 -17.06 -13.00 -18.94
CA GLY A 899 -16.02 -12.17 -19.53
C GLY A 899 -15.23 -12.92 -20.61
N GLN A 900 -14.96 -12.25 -21.73
CA GLN A 900 -14.16 -12.78 -22.84
C GLN A 900 -12.86 -11.97 -23.08
N VAL A 901 -12.85 -10.72 -22.63
CA VAL A 901 -11.74 -9.79 -22.80
C VAL A 901 -10.80 -9.86 -21.59
N GLY A 902 -9.56 -10.27 -21.82
CA GLY A 902 -8.49 -10.22 -20.82
C GLY A 902 -7.27 -9.48 -21.34
N LYS A 903 -6.08 -9.85 -20.86
CA LYS A 903 -4.83 -9.12 -21.17
C LYS A 903 -4.26 -9.44 -22.54
N GLY A 904 -4.81 -10.43 -23.23
CA GLY A 904 -4.46 -10.76 -24.61
C GLY A 904 -5.33 -10.05 -25.65
N SER A 905 -6.41 -9.40 -25.21
CA SER A 905 -7.34 -8.68 -26.07
C SER A 905 -6.84 -7.29 -26.42
N THR A 906 -7.09 -6.86 -27.65
CA THR A 906 -6.84 -5.48 -28.10
C THR A 906 -7.85 -4.49 -27.49
N ASP A 907 -9.08 -4.95 -27.30
CA ASP A 907 -10.17 -4.18 -26.73
C ASP A 907 -10.14 -4.22 -25.20
N ASP A 908 -10.77 -3.23 -24.57
CA ASP A 908 -10.90 -3.13 -23.12
C ASP A 908 -12.30 -3.54 -22.66
N SER A 909 -12.40 -4.04 -21.43
CA SER A 909 -13.69 -4.37 -20.83
C SER A 909 -14.40 -3.11 -20.34
N PHE A 910 -15.73 -3.15 -20.30
CA PHE A 910 -16.57 -2.11 -19.71
C PHE A 910 -17.62 -2.76 -18.78
N PRO A 911 -17.93 -2.17 -17.61
CA PRO A 911 -17.47 -0.87 -17.09
C PRO A 911 -16.15 -0.90 -16.31
N TYR A 912 -15.55 -2.07 -16.11
CA TYR A 912 -14.26 -2.22 -15.43
C TYR A 912 -13.19 -2.57 -16.45
N GLY A 913 -12.00 -1.96 -16.36
CA GLY A 913 -10.93 -2.20 -17.33
C GLY A 913 -10.37 -3.63 -17.27
N SER A 914 -10.27 -4.19 -16.06
CA SER A 914 -9.57 -5.45 -15.81
C SER A 914 -10.33 -6.42 -14.86
N PRO A 915 -11.62 -6.73 -15.15
CA PRO A 915 -12.54 -7.40 -14.21
C PRO A 915 -12.18 -8.86 -13.90
N MET A 916 -11.47 -9.52 -14.81
CA MET A 916 -11.17 -10.95 -14.71
C MET A 916 -9.85 -11.24 -13.97
N GLU A 917 -9.02 -10.22 -13.74
CA GLU A 917 -7.65 -10.38 -13.24
C GLU A 917 -7.57 -10.88 -11.80
N GLN A 918 -8.57 -10.57 -10.97
CA GLN A 918 -8.66 -11.09 -9.60
C GLN A 918 -9.62 -12.29 -9.49
N VAL A 919 -10.00 -12.93 -10.61
CA VAL A 919 -10.90 -14.10 -10.60
C VAL A 919 -10.10 -15.36 -10.97
N PRO A 920 -9.99 -16.37 -10.10
CA PRO A 920 -9.12 -17.51 -10.34
C PRO A 920 -9.60 -18.37 -11.51
N THR A 921 -8.73 -19.25 -11.97
CA THR A 921 -9.08 -20.34 -12.90
C THR A 921 -8.42 -21.63 -12.47
N VAL A 922 -9.05 -22.76 -12.73
CA VAL A 922 -8.39 -24.06 -12.50
C VAL A 922 -7.18 -24.19 -13.43
N ASP A 923 -6.01 -24.51 -12.87
CA ASP A 923 -4.81 -24.84 -13.64
C ASP A 923 -5.04 -26.13 -14.44
N ILE A 924 -4.83 -26.06 -15.75
CA ILE A 924 -4.98 -27.17 -16.68
C ILE A 924 -3.64 -27.78 -17.11
N GLY A 925 -2.54 -27.38 -16.45
CA GLY A 925 -1.18 -27.85 -16.69
C GLY A 925 -0.34 -26.84 -17.47
N ALA A 926 0.99 -26.94 -17.31
CA ALA A 926 1.99 -26.04 -17.90
C ALA A 926 1.82 -24.55 -17.53
N GLY A 927 1.15 -24.24 -16.40
CA GLY A 927 0.94 -22.86 -15.95
C GLY A 927 -0.12 -22.10 -16.72
N PHE A 928 -1.14 -22.80 -17.24
CA PHE A 928 -2.26 -22.25 -18.01
C PHE A 928 -3.61 -22.51 -17.32
N PRO A 929 -4.63 -21.64 -17.52
CA PRO A 929 -4.60 -20.41 -18.32
C PRO A 929 -4.14 -19.19 -17.51
N LYS A 930 -3.38 -18.31 -18.16
CA LYS A 930 -3.04 -16.96 -17.68
C LYS A 930 -4.02 -15.92 -18.25
N GLU A 931 -4.02 -14.69 -17.74
CA GLU A 931 -4.98 -13.67 -18.19
C GLU A 931 -4.82 -13.28 -19.66
N TRP A 932 -3.63 -13.43 -20.25
CA TRP A 932 -3.43 -13.17 -21.68
C TRP A 932 -4.08 -14.23 -22.59
N TYR A 933 -4.48 -15.38 -22.05
CA TYR A 933 -5.18 -16.43 -22.80
C TYR A 933 -6.59 -16.00 -23.24
N PHE A 934 -7.17 -15.01 -22.55
CA PHE A 934 -8.43 -14.36 -22.93
C PHE A 934 -8.12 -13.22 -23.91
N SER A 935 -8.25 -13.53 -25.20
CA SER A 935 -7.85 -12.67 -26.32
C SER A 935 -8.97 -12.50 -27.35
N ALA A 936 -10.20 -12.20 -26.89
CA ALA A 936 -11.36 -11.94 -27.75
C ALA A 936 -11.54 -10.43 -28.03
N THR A 937 -12.41 -10.08 -28.97
CA THR A 937 -12.93 -8.71 -29.12
C THR A 937 -13.94 -8.40 -28.02
N ALA A 938 -14.34 -7.14 -27.87
CA ALA A 938 -15.36 -6.74 -26.90
C ALA A 938 -16.77 -7.29 -27.21
N ASP A 939 -16.98 -7.93 -28.36
CA ASP A 939 -18.28 -8.44 -28.77
C ASP A 939 -18.68 -9.70 -27.97
N VAL A 940 -19.59 -9.52 -27.01
CA VAL A 940 -20.23 -10.61 -26.28
C VAL A 940 -21.65 -10.79 -26.82
N ALA A 941 -21.93 -11.95 -27.40
CA ALA A 941 -23.22 -12.26 -28.01
C ALA A 941 -23.91 -13.46 -27.34
N ILE A 942 -25.19 -13.28 -27.06
CA ILE A 942 -26.18 -14.32 -26.73
C ILE A 942 -27.21 -14.39 -27.86
N THR A 943 -28.06 -15.41 -27.88
CA THR A 943 -28.97 -15.70 -29.02
C THR A 943 -29.78 -14.51 -29.54
N ASP A 944 -30.19 -13.60 -28.67
CA ASP A 944 -31.11 -12.49 -28.93
C ASP A 944 -30.51 -11.10 -28.68
N PHE A 945 -29.25 -11.02 -28.24
CA PHE A 945 -28.60 -9.77 -27.86
C PHE A 945 -27.08 -9.83 -28.04
N ASN A 946 -26.50 -8.73 -28.51
CA ASN A 946 -25.05 -8.54 -28.59
C ASN A 946 -24.65 -7.20 -27.97
N ALA A 947 -23.50 -7.18 -27.29
CA ALA A 947 -22.94 -5.97 -26.71
C ALA A 947 -21.42 -5.93 -26.90
N GLN A 948 -20.91 -4.76 -27.27
CA GLN A 948 -19.47 -4.50 -27.41
C GLN A 948 -18.90 -4.01 -26.08
N THR A 949 -18.82 -4.91 -25.10
CA THR A 949 -18.44 -4.56 -23.71
C THR A 949 -17.37 -5.47 -23.11
N GLY A 950 -17.08 -6.62 -23.71
CA GLY A 950 -16.11 -7.62 -23.24
C GLY A 950 -16.53 -8.39 -21.97
N LEU A 951 -17.46 -7.83 -21.19
CA LEU A 951 -18.02 -8.36 -19.97
C LEU A 951 -19.55 -8.19 -19.99
N LEU A 952 -20.29 -9.27 -19.73
CA LEU A 952 -21.75 -9.25 -19.66
C LEU A 952 -22.23 -9.80 -18.32
N THR A 953 -23.20 -9.12 -17.72
CA THR A 953 -23.94 -9.62 -16.56
C THR A 953 -25.23 -10.25 -17.05
N LEU A 954 -25.46 -11.52 -16.72
CA LEU A 954 -26.65 -12.27 -17.09
C LEU A 954 -27.43 -12.68 -15.85
N HIS A 955 -28.75 -12.62 -15.92
CA HIS A 955 -29.61 -13.14 -14.86
C HIS A 955 -29.42 -14.66 -14.73
N SER A 956 -29.27 -15.16 -13.51
CA SER A 956 -29.17 -16.60 -13.27
C SER A 956 -30.54 -17.24 -13.44
N LEU A 957 -30.71 -18.10 -14.45
CA LEU A 957 -31.94 -18.88 -14.69
C LEU A 957 -32.09 -20.01 -13.66
N VAL A 958 -30.96 -20.61 -13.28
CA VAL A 958 -30.86 -21.49 -12.11
C VAL A 958 -30.04 -20.74 -11.08
N GLN A 959 -30.67 -20.29 -10.00
CA GLN A 959 -30.00 -19.55 -8.94
C GLN A 959 -29.24 -20.50 -8.01
N MET A 960 -28.14 -19.99 -7.45
CA MET A 960 -27.42 -20.67 -6.40
C MET A 960 -28.21 -20.56 -5.09
N ASP A 961 -28.33 -21.66 -4.37
CA ASP A 961 -29.03 -21.72 -3.10
C ASP A 961 -28.15 -21.18 -1.97
N GLY A 962 -28.55 -20.04 -1.41
CA GLY A 962 -27.88 -19.42 -0.27
C GLY A 962 -28.32 -19.95 1.10
N SER A 963 -29.26 -20.90 1.18
CA SER A 963 -29.74 -21.43 2.46
C SER A 963 -28.89 -22.58 3.01
N ASN A 964 -28.14 -23.26 2.14
CA ASN A 964 -27.30 -24.39 2.51
C ASN A 964 -25.88 -23.94 2.85
N THR A 965 -25.26 -24.60 3.83
CA THR A 965 -23.84 -24.40 4.14
C THR A 965 -22.95 -24.92 3.01
N ILE A 966 -21.83 -24.24 2.80
CA ILE A 966 -20.87 -24.56 1.74
C ILE A 966 -19.57 -25.02 2.38
N THR A 967 -19.17 -26.25 2.10
CA THR A 967 -17.85 -26.78 2.47
C THR A 967 -16.96 -26.80 1.23
N LEU A 968 -15.85 -26.05 1.28
CA LEU A 968 -14.81 -26.05 0.26
C LEU A 968 -13.66 -26.97 0.68
N GLY A 969 -13.07 -27.66 -0.31
CA GLY A 969 -12.03 -28.66 -0.07
C GLY A 969 -12.57 -29.94 0.59
N ASN A 970 -11.65 -30.83 0.98
CA ASN A 970 -11.99 -32.05 1.71
C ASN A 970 -10.79 -32.64 2.48
N THR A 971 -10.94 -32.88 3.79
CA THR A 971 -9.86 -33.49 4.59
C THR A 971 -9.74 -34.99 4.37
N ALA A 972 -10.87 -35.71 4.34
CA ALA A 972 -10.94 -37.15 4.05
C ALA A 972 -12.27 -37.47 3.34
N PRO A 973 -12.30 -38.40 2.37
CA PRO A 973 -11.23 -39.33 2.00
C PRO A 973 -10.26 -38.82 0.92
N LEU A 974 -10.50 -37.67 0.29
CA LEU A 974 -9.76 -37.23 -0.90
C LEU A 974 -8.55 -36.33 -0.59
N GLY A 975 -8.52 -35.68 0.58
CA GLY A 975 -7.40 -34.81 0.97
C GLY A 975 -7.17 -33.61 0.04
N ARG A 976 -8.21 -33.12 -0.64
CA ARG A 976 -8.13 -32.03 -1.63
C ARG A 976 -8.20 -30.68 -0.93
N GLY A 977 -7.05 -30.03 -0.79
CA GLY A 977 -6.93 -28.67 -0.25
C GLY A 977 -6.88 -27.59 -1.33
N PRO A 978 -6.47 -26.36 -0.96
CA PRO A 978 -6.31 -25.27 -1.90
C PRO A 978 -5.15 -25.51 -2.88
N LEU A 979 -5.33 -25.05 -4.11
CA LEU A 979 -4.35 -25.02 -5.19
C LEU A 979 -4.05 -23.57 -5.58
N THR A 980 -3.05 -23.37 -6.44
CA THR A 980 -2.65 -22.06 -6.96
C THR A 980 -2.71 -22.07 -8.48
N ASP A 981 -3.24 -21.01 -9.09
CA ASP A 981 -3.32 -20.90 -10.55
C ASP A 981 -2.10 -20.20 -11.18
N GLY A 982 -2.09 -20.08 -12.52
CA GLY A 982 -0.99 -19.48 -13.28
C GLY A 982 -0.76 -17.98 -13.04
N GLU A 983 -1.65 -17.30 -12.29
CA GLU A 983 -1.55 -15.90 -11.88
C GLU A 983 -1.35 -15.78 -10.36
N PHE A 984 -0.94 -16.88 -9.71
CA PHE A 984 -0.66 -16.95 -8.28
C PHE A 984 -1.90 -16.62 -7.43
N ARG A 985 -3.09 -17.11 -7.80
CA ARG A 985 -4.32 -16.99 -6.98
C ARG A 985 -4.68 -18.33 -6.35
N ALA A 986 -5.06 -18.30 -5.07
CA ALA A 986 -5.44 -19.50 -4.33
C ALA A 986 -6.91 -19.88 -4.57
N TYR A 987 -7.18 -21.15 -4.85
CA TYR A 987 -8.53 -21.65 -5.11
C TYR A 987 -8.75 -23.09 -4.63
N TYR A 988 -10.02 -23.44 -4.38
CA TYR A 988 -10.49 -24.80 -4.19
C TYR A 988 -11.15 -25.28 -5.48
N ASP A 989 -10.76 -26.45 -5.95
CA ASP A 989 -11.37 -27.13 -7.11
C ASP A 989 -12.47 -28.13 -6.71
N TYR A 990 -12.86 -28.10 -5.44
CA TYR A 990 -13.74 -29.08 -4.85
C TYR A 990 -14.65 -28.46 -3.80
N ALA A 991 -15.94 -28.81 -3.84
CA ALA A 991 -16.94 -28.34 -2.90
C ALA A 991 -17.98 -29.44 -2.60
N ASN A 992 -18.37 -29.57 -1.32
CA ASN A 992 -19.52 -30.35 -0.84
C ASN A 992 -19.64 -31.78 -1.42
N TYR A 993 -18.67 -32.65 -1.13
CA TYR A 993 -18.62 -34.05 -1.61
C TYR A 993 -19.95 -34.83 -1.47
N LEU A 994 -20.61 -34.74 -0.30
CA LEU A 994 -21.85 -35.46 0.03
C LEU A 994 -23.08 -34.54 0.15
N GLY A 995 -22.96 -33.27 -0.27
CA GLY A 995 -23.93 -32.22 0.01
C GLY A 995 -24.36 -31.44 -1.23
N TYR A 996 -25.03 -30.31 -0.99
CA TYR A 996 -25.42 -29.38 -2.04
C TYR A 996 -24.19 -28.79 -2.73
N LYS A 997 -24.09 -28.88 -4.06
CA LYS A 997 -22.99 -28.27 -4.81
C LYS A 997 -23.44 -26.92 -5.37
N PRO A 998 -22.75 -25.80 -5.01
CA PRO A 998 -23.10 -24.49 -5.54
C PRO A 998 -23.15 -24.51 -7.06
N THR A 999 -24.31 -24.17 -7.61
CA THR A 999 -24.57 -24.22 -9.04
C THR A 999 -25.35 -22.99 -9.46
N ALA A 1000 -24.89 -22.31 -10.51
CA ALA A 1000 -25.57 -21.19 -11.12
C ALA A 1000 -25.52 -21.33 -12.65
N MET A 1001 -26.62 -21.04 -13.34
CA MET A 1001 -26.69 -21.16 -14.80
C MET A 1001 -27.44 -19.98 -15.39
N ALA A 1002 -26.88 -19.39 -16.45
CA ALA A 1002 -27.47 -18.34 -17.23
C ALA A 1002 -27.65 -18.77 -18.70
N GLN A 1003 -28.20 -17.88 -19.53
CA GLN A 1003 -28.35 -18.12 -20.97
C GLN A 1003 -26.96 -18.34 -21.63
N PRO A 1004 -26.80 -19.36 -22.49
CA PRO A 1004 -25.54 -19.60 -23.20
C PRO A 1004 -25.22 -18.50 -24.22
N LEU A 1005 -23.94 -18.39 -24.56
CA LEU A 1005 -23.45 -17.54 -25.64
C LEU A 1005 -23.92 -18.07 -27.00
N SER A 1006 -23.95 -17.18 -27.99
CA SER A 1006 -24.40 -17.52 -29.36
C SER A 1006 -23.48 -18.51 -30.07
N GLY A 1007 -22.23 -18.66 -29.61
CA GLY A 1007 -21.22 -19.57 -30.16
C GLY A 1007 -20.20 -19.99 -29.11
N ALA A 1008 -19.41 -21.01 -29.45
CA ALA A 1008 -18.33 -21.49 -28.61
C ALA A 1008 -17.15 -20.51 -28.60
N VAL A 1009 -16.83 -19.98 -27.42
CA VAL A 1009 -15.75 -19.00 -27.24
C VAL A 1009 -15.01 -19.28 -25.93
N ARG A 1010 -13.77 -18.78 -25.82
CA ARG A 1010 -13.03 -18.83 -24.56
C ARG A 1010 -13.54 -17.72 -23.65
N HIS A 1011 -14.00 -18.09 -22.46
CA HIS A 1011 -14.56 -17.13 -21.53
C HIS A 1011 -14.42 -17.60 -20.09
N LYS A 1012 -14.50 -16.64 -19.16
CA LYS A 1012 -14.57 -16.89 -17.72
C LYS A 1012 -15.98 -16.57 -17.25
N VAL A 1013 -16.61 -17.55 -16.62
CA VAL A 1013 -17.94 -17.41 -16.02
C VAL A 1013 -17.75 -17.33 -14.52
N PHE A 1014 -18.31 -16.33 -13.83
CA PHE A 1014 -18.18 -16.24 -12.38
C PHE A 1014 -19.40 -15.63 -11.71
N THR A 1015 -19.59 -15.99 -10.44
CA THR A 1015 -20.57 -15.36 -9.54
C THR A 1015 -19.95 -15.23 -8.16
N THR A 1016 -20.56 -14.39 -7.33
CA THR A 1016 -20.03 -14.00 -6.04
C THR A 1016 -21.07 -14.17 -4.96
N MET A 1017 -20.62 -14.51 -3.76
CA MET A 1017 -21.49 -14.54 -2.58
C MET A 1017 -20.73 -14.04 -1.36
N LEU A 1018 -21.47 -13.41 -0.47
CA LEU A 1018 -20.98 -13.02 0.84
C LEU A 1018 -21.28 -14.16 1.80
N VAL A 1019 -20.24 -14.64 2.49
CA VAL A 1019 -20.35 -15.75 3.43
C VAL A 1019 -19.81 -15.34 4.79
N ARG A 1020 -20.28 -15.99 5.83
CA ARG A 1020 -19.76 -15.89 7.19
C ARG A 1020 -18.91 -17.11 7.48
N SER A 1021 -17.73 -16.89 8.06
CA SER A 1021 -16.89 -17.99 8.55
C SER A 1021 -17.52 -18.64 9.79
N THR A 1022 -17.61 -19.98 9.79
CA THR A 1022 -18.14 -20.74 10.93
C THR A 1022 -17.07 -21.11 11.95
N THR A 1023 -15.80 -21.05 11.55
CA THR A 1023 -14.64 -21.38 12.38
C THR A 1023 -13.62 -20.26 12.37
N SER A 1024 -12.80 -20.19 13.42
CA SER A 1024 -11.65 -19.30 13.51
C SER A 1024 -10.40 -20.02 13.02
N ASN A 1025 -9.58 -19.33 12.25
CA ASN A 1025 -8.22 -19.74 11.91
C ASN A 1025 -7.28 -18.51 11.95
N LEU A 1026 -6.04 -18.67 11.48
CA LEU A 1026 -5.06 -17.56 11.45
C LEU A 1026 -5.43 -16.46 10.44
N LEU A 1027 -6.16 -16.78 9.38
CA LEU A 1027 -6.53 -15.85 8.31
C LEU A 1027 -7.82 -15.10 8.60
N PHE A 1028 -8.81 -15.70 9.22
CA PHE A 1028 -10.07 -15.04 9.51
C PHE A 1028 -10.73 -15.66 10.72
N ARG A 1029 -11.59 -14.87 11.35
CA ARG A 1029 -12.23 -15.22 12.62
C ARG A 1029 -13.65 -15.70 12.37
N LYS A 1030 -14.18 -16.51 13.28
CA LYS A 1030 -15.59 -16.90 13.27
C LYS A 1030 -16.47 -15.64 13.26
N GLY A 1031 -17.49 -15.60 12.40
CA GLY A 1031 -18.35 -14.43 12.24
C GLY A 1031 -17.84 -13.38 11.24
N GLU A 1032 -16.59 -13.49 10.77
CA GLU A 1032 -16.01 -12.60 9.76
C GLU A 1032 -16.70 -12.83 8.40
N LEU A 1033 -17.04 -11.74 7.72
CA LEU A 1033 -17.62 -11.78 6.39
C LEU A 1033 -16.52 -11.84 5.33
N LEU A 1034 -16.64 -12.83 4.47
CA LEU A 1034 -15.73 -13.14 3.38
C LEU A 1034 -16.47 -13.07 2.06
N LEU A 1035 -15.77 -12.67 1.00
CA LEU A 1035 -16.27 -12.75 -0.36
C LEU A 1035 -15.80 -14.07 -0.96
N VAL A 1036 -16.73 -14.92 -1.41
CA VAL A 1036 -16.41 -16.11 -2.17
C VAL A 1036 -16.73 -15.87 -3.63
N VAL A 1037 -15.74 -16.09 -4.49
CA VAL A 1037 -15.89 -16.02 -5.94
C VAL A 1037 -15.82 -17.43 -6.49
N ILE A 1038 -16.91 -17.87 -7.10
CA ILE A 1038 -16.96 -19.13 -7.81
C ILE A 1038 -16.88 -18.82 -9.29
N SER A 1039 -15.93 -19.47 -9.96
CA SER A 1039 -15.60 -19.22 -11.35
C SER A 1039 -15.44 -20.53 -12.10
N ARG A 1040 -15.69 -20.50 -13.40
CA ARG A 1040 -15.45 -21.62 -14.31
C ARG A 1040 -14.68 -21.10 -15.51
N PHE A 1041 -13.60 -21.80 -15.85
CA PHE A 1041 -12.93 -21.61 -17.12
C PHE A 1041 -13.63 -22.42 -18.21
N ALA A 1042 -14.18 -21.72 -19.20
CA ALA A 1042 -14.83 -22.31 -20.36
C ALA A 1042 -13.90 -22.21 -21.58
N ASP A 1043 -13.38 -23.35 -22.01
CA ASP A 1043 -12.44 -23.46 -23.13
C ASP A 1043 -13.18 -23.86 -24.40
N LEU A 1044 -13.39 -22.88 -25.29
CA LEU A 1044 -14.18 -23.04 -26.52
C LEU A 1044 -15.54 -23.70 -26.25
N ASP A 1045 -16.28 -23.12 -25.31
CA ASP A 1045 -17.62 -23.56 -24.91
C ASP A 1045 -18.58 -22.36 -24.99
N ALA A 1046 -19.88 -22.62 -25.16
CA ALA A 1046 -20.92 -21.60 -25.17
C ALA A 1046 -21.66 -21.49 -23.82
N ASN A 1047 -21.48 -22.46 -22.91
CA ASN A 1047 -22.27 -22.55 -21.69
C ASN A 1047 -21.84 -21.54 -20.62
N ASN A 1048 -22.76 -20.64 -20.25
CA ASN A 1048 -22.62 -19.75 -19.09
C ASN A 1048 -23.14 -20.43 -17.81
N ASN A 1049 -22.37 -21.37 -17.28
CA ASN A 1049 -22.70 -22.04 -16.03
C ASN A 1049 -21.51 -22.18 -15.10
N ILE A 1050 -21.83 -22.41 -13.82
CA ILE A 1050 -20.90 -22.75 -12.76
C ILE A 1050 -21.47 -23.98 -12.10
N ALA A 1051 -20.69 -25.06 -12.05
CA ALA A 1051 -21.07 -26.29 -11.38
C ALA A 1051 -19.83 -27.01 -10.88
N PHE A 1052 -19.84 -27.46 -9.63
CA PHE A 1052 -18.83 -28.39 -9.12
C PHE A 1052 -19.22 -29.81 -9.52
N THR A 1053 -18.25 -30.59 -10.00
CA THR A 1053 -18.41 -32.03 -10.24
C THR A 1053 -17.33 -32.83 -9.54
N ASP A 1054 -17.63 -34.10 -9.25
CA ASP A 1054 -16.63 -35.03 -8.74
C ASP A 1054 -15.66 -35.50 -9.85
N LEU A 1055 -15.95 -35.15 -11.10
CA LEU A 1055 -15.08 -35.40 -12.25
C LEU A 1055 -14.20 -34.16 -12.52
N PRO A 1056 -12.90 -34.34 -12.80
CA PRO A 1056 -11.95 -33.23 -13.08
C PRO A 1056 -12.22 -32.49 -14.40
N ALA A 1057 -13.25 -32.88 -15.16
CA ALA A 1057 -13.56 -32.28 -16.46
C ALA A 1057 -14.20 -30.88 -16.35
N ILE A 1058 -14.88 -30.56 -15.24
CA ILE A 1058 -15.46 -29.22 -15.04
C ILE A 1058 -14.47 -28.36 -14.25
N ARG A 1059 -13.88 -27.40 -14.96
CA ARG A 1059 -12.82 -26.48 -14.52
C ARG A 1059 -13.37 -25.35 -13.63
N THR A 1060 -14.08 -25.72 -12.56
CA THR A 1060 -14.70 -24.79 -11.60
C THR A 1060 -13.78 -24.58 -10.39
N ALA A 1061 -13.57 -23.33 -10.01
CA ALA A 1061 -12.75 -22.90 -8.88
C ALA A 1061 -13.58 -22.02 -7.93
N ALA A 1062 -13.41 -22.21 -6.61
CA ALA A 1062 -13.88 -21.29 -5.58
C ALA A 1062 -12.69 -20.64 -4.88
N SER A 1063 -12.68 -19.32 -4.79
CA SER A 1063 -11.65 -18.56 -4.06
C SER A 1063 -12.29 -17.72 -2.97
N ILE A 1064 -11.50 -17.44 -1.94
CA ILE A 1064 -11.92 -16.68 -0.76
C ILE A 1064 -11.12 -15.38 -0.71
N TYR A 1065 -11.81 -14.26 -0.52
CA TYR A 1065 -11.23 -12.94 -0.32
C TYR A 1065 -11.72 -12.38 1.01
N ARG A 1066 -10.87 -11.60 1.66
CA ARG A 1066 -11.31 -10.71 2.74
C ARG A 1066 -12.10 -9.54 2.13
N THR A 1067 -13.01 -8.99 2.91
CA THR A 1067 -13.81 -7.82 2.51
C THR A 1067 -13.04 -6.52 2.78
N LYS A 1068 -13.22 -5.48 1.96
CA LYS A 1068 -12.48 -4.19 2.01
C LYS A 1068 -12.54 -3.44 3.36
N ASN A 1069 -13.41 -3.85 4.27
CA ASN A 1069 -13.54 -3.31 5.64
C ASN A 1069 -13.42 -4.39 6.72
N LEU A 1070 -13.03 -5.62 6.39
CA LEU A 1070 -12.87 -6.73 7.35
C LEU A 1070 -14.06 -6.85 8.31
N LEU A 1071 -15.27 -6.92 7.74
CA LEU A 1071 -16.50 -6.84 8.52
C LEU A 1071 -16.65 -8.07 9.42
N LEU A 1072 -16.88 -7.83 10.71
CA LEU A 1072 -17.11 -8.86 11.71
C LEU A 1072 -18.55 -8.74 12.23
N THR A 1073 -19.34 -9.79 11.98
CA THR A 1073 -20.77 -9.82 12.31
C THR A 1073 -21.07 -10.81 13.42
N THR A 1074 -22.10 -10.53 14.20
CA THR A 1074 -22.68 -11.50 15.12
C THR A 1074 -23.45 -12.54 14.30
N GLY A 1075 -23.21 -13.84 14.57
CA GLY A 1075 -24.12 -14.89 14.12
C GLY A 1075 -25.54 -14.62 14.65
N ASN A 1076 -26.55 -15.06 13.89
CA ASN A 1076 -27.94 -15.01 14.36
C ASN A 1076 -28.16 -15.92 15.57
#